data_AF-A0A967CJA0-F1
#
_entry.id   AF-A0A967CJA0-F1
#
_cell.length_a   1.000
_cell.length_b   1.000
_cell.length_c   1.000
_cell.angle_alpha   90.00
_cell.angle_beta   90.00
_cell.angle_gamma   90.00
#
_symmetry.space_group_name_H-M   'P 1'
#
loop_
_entity.id
_entity.type
_entity.pdbx_description
1 polymer ?
#
loop_
_entity_poly.entity_id
_entity_poly.type
_entity_poly.pdbx_seq_one_letter_code
_entity_poly.pdbx_strand_id
1 'polypeptide(L)'
;MPEIQKEDNKNQKPLPSHAKVVVIGGGVVGCSILFHLAKFGWKDVVLLERDELTSGSSWHAAGQIHTISSDPNISRLQGYTIDLYKEIEETSGHSVGLHMTGGFYLASNKTWYDYLKRERSKARYMGLNQEFISPKEVAERHPLIDPSHYLAALWDEQDGDLDPSGATYAFAKSARVHGAQYFTHTPVTGTTQRTDGSWDVTTPRGSINAEHIVNCGGLWAREVGHMQGINLPVQPMEHHYLLTEKIDGVVNHPTRLPCGIDYEANIYFRQEREGMLLGTYEPKGTPWKVNGTPWDFGHELLQPDLERIADRLELGFERIPALANAGIKDAINGPFTFGPDGNPMIGPVPGMRNYWVAVGVMAGFCQGGGVGLTMAEWMIDGEPSIDVWAMDVARFGEFATPDWGTVKSTENYERRFVMTFPNETLPKGRMQKTTALYDRLVAKGARMGQSFGLEHSLWFADGPEDAHEDPTFERNRSHEYVAREVKAVREAVGGIEIANFAKHEFKGKGARDYLNRTLAGFIPKAGRLTLSPMLTPKGKLYGDLTVACLGEDHFMLFGSGAMQEAHRRWFEKDLPEDVQYQNVSDDWHGVALSGPNSRRLLQSITRDDVSAESMAFRDVRECFVGGVPVILNRISFSGQLGYEIYCKPQYLLRLATAIEEAGAELGYRWYGARALMSMRLEKSWGVWTLDYRPDFDALQSGMDAFIDWNKDFVG
;
A
#
# COMPACT_ATOMS: atom_id res chain seq x y z
N MET A 1 -13.03 -16.90 -29.30
CA MET A 1 -13.41 -15.48 -29.26
C MET A 1 -14.92 -15.37 -29.38
N PRO A 2 -15.64 -14.80 -28.41
CA PRO A 2 -17.05 -14.47 -28.61
C PRO A 2 -17.20 -13.41 -29.71
N GLU A 3 -18.26 -13.51 -30.53
CA GLU A 3 -18.58 -12.52 -31.56
C GLU A 3 -18.90 -11.17 -30.90
N ILE A 4 -18.02 -10.19 -31.12
CA ILE A 4 -18.23 -8.81 -30.69
C ILE A 4 -19.27 -8.19 -31.62
N GLN A 5 -20.47 -7.92 -31.10
CA GLN A 5 -21.49 -7.16 -31.83
C GLN A 5 -21.00 -5.72 -32.01
N LYS A 6 -20.65 -5.35 -33.25
CA LYS A 6 -20.41 -3.95 -33.62
C LYS A 6 -21.76 -3.24 -33.75
N GLU A 7 -22.17 -2.47 -32.76
CA GLU A 7 -23.31 -1.56 -32.89
C GLU A 7 -22.97 -0.38 -33.81
N ASP A 8 -23.92 -0.03 -34.67
CA ASP A 8 -23.80 0.99 -35.72
C ASP A 8 -23.84 2.41 -35.12
N ASN A 9 -22.89 3.26 -35.49
CA ASN A 9 -22.52 4.53 -34.81
C ASN A 9 -23.54 5.69 -34.91
N LYS A 10 -24.79 5.44 -35.31
CA LYS A 10 -25.76 6.49 -35.71
C LYS A 10 -26.74 6.95 -34.61
N ASN A 11 -26.75 6.32 -33.42
CA ASN A 11 -27.66 6.66 -32.32
C ASN A 11 -26.97 6.73 -30.94
N GLN A 12 -25.76 7.28 -30.85
CA GLN A 12 -25.09 7.41 -29.56
C GLN A 12 -25.77 8.48 -28.68
N LYS A 13 -26.11 8.11 -27.44
CA LYS A 13 -26.64 9.02 -26.42
C LYS A 13 -25.70 10.23 -26.23
N PRO A 14 -26.21 11.48 -26.20
CA PRO A 14 -25.36 12.65 -25.99
C PRO A 14 -24.69 12.59 -24.61
N LEU A 15 -23.47 13.14 -24.53
CA LEU A 15 -22.80 13.31 -23.24
C LEU A 15 -23.55 14.34 -22.39
N PRO A 16 -23.70 14.11 -21.07
CA PRO A 16 -24.24 15.12 -20.19
C PRO A 16 -23.25 16.29 -20.06
N SER A 17 -23.75 17.51 -19.93
CA SER A 17 -22.89 18.69 -19.71
C SER A 17 -22.30 18.74 -18.29
N HIS A 18 -22.94 18.07 -17.34
CA HIS A 18 -22.56 18.00 -15.92
C HIS A 18 -22.63 16.56 -15.40
N ALA A 19 -21.73 16.21 -14.48
CA ALA A 19 -21.76 14.95 -13.75
C ALA A 19 -21.36 15.17 -12.28
N LYS A 20 -21.94 14.40 -11.35
CA LYS A 20 -21.42 14.36 -9.98
C LYS A 20 -20.01 13.78 -9.96
N VAL A 21 -19.77 12.77 -10.80
CA VAL A 21 -18.48 12.10 -10.92
C VAL A 21 -18.29 11.54 -12.31
N VAL A 22 -17.06 11.65 -12.83
CA VAL A 22 -16.62 10.94 -14.03
C VAL A 22 -15.56 9.91 -13.66
N VAL A 23 -15.85 8.64 -13.92
CA VAL A 23 -14.92 7.51 -13.81
C VAL A 23 -14.27 7.29 -15.18
N ILE A 24 -12.93 7.30 -15.23
CA ILE A 24 -12.15 7.18 -16.47
C ILE A 24 -11.60 5.76 -16.57
N GLY A 25 -12.17 4.94 -17.45
CA GLY A 25 -11.79 3.54 -17.69
C GLY A 25 -12.90 2.53 -17.34
N GLY A 26 -13.27 1.71 -18.31
CA GLY A 26 -14.32 0.69 -18.31
C GLY A 26 -13.83 -0.74 -18.08
N GLY A 27 -12.74 -0.89 -17.33
CA GLY A 27 -12.34 -2.19 -16.75
C GLY A 27 -13.14 -2.53 -15.50
N VAL A 28 -12.91 -3.73 -14.93
CA VAL A 28 -13.64 -4.24 -13.75
C VAL A 28 -13.66 -3.25 -12.57
N VAL A 29 -12.56 -2.55 -12.31
CA VAL A 29 -12.45 -1.57 -11.21
C VAL A 29 -13.34 -0.35 -11.46
N GLY A 30 -13.26 0.25 -12.65
CA GLY A 30 -14.08 1.42 -12.99
C GLY A 30 -15.57 1.09 -13.02
N CYS A 31 -15.94 -0.07 -13.58
CA CYS A 31 -17.33 -0.54 -13.57
C CYS A 31 -17.82 -0.83 -12.14
N SER A 32 -16.96 -1.35 -11.26
CA SER A 32 -17.30 -1.58 -9.86
C SER A 32 -17.53 -0.27 -9.09
N ILE A 33 -16.67 0.73 -9.28
CA ILE A 33 -16.84 2.07 -8.68
C ILE A 33 -18.13 2.73 -9.19
N LEU A 34 -18.39 2.66 -10.51
CA LEU A 34 -19.62 3.14 -11.12
C LEU A 34 -20.87 2.49 -10.47
N PHE A 35 -20.83 1.17 -10.26
CA PHE A 35 -21.90 0.42 -9.62
C PHE A 35 -22.14 0.85 -8.18
N HIS A 36 -21.10 0.89 -7.33
CA HIS A 36 -21.25 1.21 -5.92
C HIS A 36 -21.72 2.65 -5.69
N LEU A 37 -21.16 3.63 -6.42
CA LEU A 37 -21.60 5.02 -6.33
C LEU A 37 -23.08 5.17 -6.66
N ALA A 38 -23.54 4.53 -7.75
CA ALA A 38 -24.94 4.57 -8.16
C ALA A 38 -25.87 3.82 -7.18
N LYS A 39 -25.46 2.63 -6.72
CA LYS A 39 -26.19 1.82 -5.74
C LYS A 39 -26.38 2.57 -4.42
N PHE A 40 -25.36 3.30 -3.97
CA PHE A 40 -25.40 4.11 -2.75
C PHE A 40 -26.05 5.49 -2.94
N GLY A 41 -26.64 5.73 -4.12
CA GLY A 41 -27.60 6.81 -4.32
C GLY A 41 -27.04 8.06 -4.98
N TRP A 42 -25.74 8.13 -5.30
CA TRP A 42 -25.24 9.21 -6.15
C TRP A 42 -25.93 9.18 -7.51
N LYS A 43 -26.35 10.37 -7.95
CA LYS A 43 -26.92 10.60 -9.28
C LYS A 43 -25.86 11.23 -10.18
N ASP A 44 -26.10 11.20 -11.49
CA ASP A 44 -25.17 11.75 -12.49
C ASP A 44 -23.76 11.15 -12.40
N VAL A 45 -23.68 9.84 -12.17
CA VAL A 45 -22.44 9.05 -12.16
C VAL A 45 -22.18 8.56 -13.58
N VAL A 46 -21.07 8.98 -14.17
CA VAL A 46 -20.71 8.72 -15.56
C VAL A 46 -19.39 7.96 -15.65
N LEU A 47 -19.32 6.95 -16.49
CA LEU A 47 -18.08 6.28 -16.88
C LEU A 47 -17.75 6.57 -18.35
N LEU A 48 -16.50 6.91 -18.63
CA LEU A 48 -15.97 7.10 -19.97
C LEU A 48 -14.93 6.02 -20.26
N GLU A 49 -15.15 5.24 -21.31
CA GLU A 49 -14.25 4.19 -21.79
C GLU A 49 -13.75 4.57 -23.19
N ARG A 50 -12.43 4.46 -23.40
CA ARG A 50 -11.76 4.83 -24.65
C ARG A 50 -12.26 3.98 -25.82
N ASP A 51 -12.48 2.69 -25.60
CA ASP A 51 -12.88 1.71 -26.60
C ASP A 51 -14.14 0.98 -26.12
N GLU A 52 -14.15 -0.35 -26.08
CA GLU A 52 -15.21 -1.14 -25.45
C GLU A 52 -14.93 -1.37 -23.96
N LEU A 53 -15.97 -1.74 -23.20
CA LEU A 53 -15.73 -2.23 -21.84
C LEU A 53 -14.77 -3.41 -21.90
N THR A 54 -13.94 -3.58 -20.86
CA THR A 54 -12.91 -4.62 -20.73
C THR A 54 -11.66 -4.48 -21.60
N SER A 55 -11.58 -3.55 -22.57
CA SER A 55 -10.50 -3.44 -23.59
C SER A 55 -9.07 -3.30 -23.06
N GLY A 56 -8.87 -3.04 -21.77
CA GLY A 56 -7.58 -3.09 -21.10
C GLY A 56 -7.16 -4.53 -20.73
N SER A 57 -6.80 -4.75 -19.46
CA SER A 57 -6.37 -6.07 -18.97
C SER A 57 -7.51 -7.02 -18.57
N SER A 58 -8.72 -6.48 -18.38
CA SER A 58 -9.83 -7.25 -17.81
C SER A 58 -10.26 -8.43 -18.70
N TRP A 59 -10.30 -8.26 -20.02
CA TRP A 59 -10.83 -9.29 -20.92
C TRP A 59 -9.98 -10.57 -20.99
N HIS A 60 -8.65 -10.45 -20.82
CA HIS A 60 -7.70 -11.56 -20.94
C HIS A 60 -7.21 -12.09 -19.57
N ALA A 61 -7.79 -11.62 -18.47
CA ALA A 61 -7.41 -12.11 -17.15
C ALA A 61 -7.66 -13.62 -17.03
N ALA A 62 -6.85 -14.31 -16.23
CA ALA A 62 -7.08 -15.73 -15.97
C ALA A 62 -8.37 -15.99 -15.19
N GLY A 63 -8.95 -15.00 -14.50
CA GLY A 63 -10.26 -15.13 -13.83
C GLY A 63 -10.27 -16.00 -12.57
N GLN A 64 -9.12 -16.49 -12.10
CA GLN A 64 -9.01 -17.20 -10.81
C GLN A 64 -9.28 -16.23 -9.65
N ILE A 65 -10.11 -16.64 -8.70
CA ILE A 65 -10.47 -15.88 -7.50
C ILE A 65 -9.96 -16.59 -6.25
N HIS A 66 -9.48 -15.80 -5.29
CA HIS A 66 -8.99 -16.28 -4.00
C HIS A 66 -9.24 -15.25 -2.90
N THR A 67 -9.36 -15.73 -1.65
CA THR A 67 -9.72 -14.89 -0.49
C THR A 67 -8.53 -14.25 0.23
N ILE A 68 -7.32 -14.81 0.09
CA ILE A 68 -6.17 -14.38 0.90
C ILE A 68 -5.33 -13.30 0.24
N SER A 69 -4.98 -12.30 1.04
CA SER A 69 -3.91 -11.33 0.81
C SER A 69 -2.97 -11.28 2.01
N SER A 70 -1.79 -10.68 1.81
CA SER A 70 -0.87 -10.37 2.90
C SER A 70 -1.47 -9.39 3.91
N ASP A 71 -2.38 -8.52 3.46
CA ASP A 71 -3.10 -7.56 4.30
C ASP A 71 -4.48 -8.13 4.72
N PRO A 72 -4.84 -8.10 6.02
CA PRO A 72 -6.10 -8.66 6.49
C PRO A 72 -7.34 -7.90 6.01
N ASN A 73 -7.28 -6.57 5.92
CA ASN A 73 -8.41 -5.77 5.46
C ASN A 73 -8.63 -5.94 3.96
N ILE A 74 -7.56 -6.08 3.18
CA ILE A 74 -7.66 -6.46 1.76
C ILE A 74 -8.29 -7.86 1.63
N SER A 75 -7.92 -8.83 2.48
CA SER A 75 -8.53 -10.17 2.47
C SER A 75 -10.04 -10.12 2.76
N ARG A 76 -10.47 -9.27 3.69
CA ARG A 76 -11.90 -9.03 3.97
C ARG A 76 -12.62 -8.43 2.75
N LEU A 77 -11.99 -7.49 2.05
CA LEU A 77 -12.52 -6.91 0.80
C LEU A 77 -12.58 -7.91 -0.35
N GLN A 78 -11.67 -8.89 -0.38
CA GLN A 78 -11.74 -9.99 -1.33
C GLN A 78 -12.94 -10.90 -1.06
N GLY A 79 -13.15 -11.28 0.21
CA GLY A 79 -14.36 -12.02 0.61
C GLY A 79 -15.64 -11.30 0.20
N TYR A 80 -15.72 -9.99 0.48
CA TYR A 80 -16.84 -9.15 0.02
C TYR A 80 -17.03 -9.19 -1.51
N THR A 81 -15.93 -9.09 -2.27
CA THR A 81 -15.99 -9.11 -3.75
C THR A 81 -16.57 -10.43 -4.26
N ILE A 82 -16.15 -11.55 -3.68
CA ILE A 82 -16.60 -12.89 -4.07
C ILE A 82 -18.10 -13.06 -3.80
N ASP A 83 -18.57 -12.62 -2.63
CA ASP A 83 -19.99 -12.66 -2.28
C ASP A 83 -20.84 -11.74 -3.18
N LEU A 84 -20.29 -10.58 -3.56
CA LEU A 84 -20.97 -9.59 -4.40
C LEU A 84 -21.28 -10.11 -5.81
N TYR A 85 -20.54 -11.09 -6.32
CA TYR A 85 -20.74 -11.60 -7.68
C TYR A 85 -22.14 -12.16 -7.93
N LYS A 86 -22.74 -12.80 -6.93
CA LYS A 86 -24.13 -13.29 -7.00
C LYS A 86 -25.11 -12.14 -7.13
N GLU A 87 -24.92 -11.09 -6.34
CA GLU A 87 -25.80 -9.92 -6.33
C GLU A 87 -25.78 -9.19 -7.68
N ILE A 88 -24.60 -8.98 -8.27
CA ILE A 88 -24.51 -8.28 -9.56
C ILE A 88 -25.00 -9.15 -10.72
N GLU A 89 -24.88 -10.48 -10.65
CA GLU A 89 -25.48 -11.38 -11.63
C GLU A 89 -27.01 -11.25 -11.62
N GLU A 90 -27.61 -11.33 -10.43
CA GLU A 90 -29.06 -11.17 -10.24
C GLU A 90 -29.55 -9.80 -10.70
N THR A 91 -28.86 -8.73 -10.29
CA THR A 91 -29.24 -7.34 -10.58
C THR A 91 -29.13 -7.03 -12.08
N SER A 92 -28.08 -7.52 -12.74
CA SER A 92 -27.83 -7.24 -14.16
C SER A 92 -28.57 -8.17 -15.11
N GLY A 93 -29.00 -9.35 -14.65
CA GLY A 93 -29.45 -10.45 -15.49
C GLY A 93 -28.35 -10.96 -16.44
N HIS A 94 -27.07 -10.74 -16.10
CA HIS A 94 -25.93 -11.11 -16.93
C HIS A 94 -25.00 -12.03 -16.14
N SER A 95 -24.68 -13.20 -16.72
CA SER A 95 -23.88 -14.17 -15.99
C SER A 95 -22.45 -13.68 -15.75
N VAL A 96 -21.95 -13.95 -14.54
CA VAL A 96 -20.57 -13.74 -14.15
C VAL A 96 -19.70 -14.97 -14.39
N GLY A 97 -20.31 -16.12 -14.76
CA GLY A 97 -19.60 -17.37 -15.01
C GLY A 97 -18.86 -17.93 -13.78
N LEU A 98 -19.39 -17.71 -12.58
CA LEU A 98 -18.74 -18.04 -11.31
C LEU A 98 -18.75 -19.55 -11.01
N HIS A 99 -17.58 -20.10 -10.71
CA HIS A 99 -17.37 -21.48 -10.29
C HIS A 99 -16.60 -21.53 -8.97
N MET A 100 -17.29 -21.88 -7.88
CA MET A 100 -16.69 -22.07 -6.56
C MET A 100 -16.16 -23.51 -6.44
N THR A 101 -14.97 -23.76 -6.97
CA THR A 101 -14.38 -25.10 -7.03
C THR A 101 -13.52 -25.44 -5.81
N GLY A 102 -13.23 -24.44 -4.98
CA GLY A 102 -12.20 -24.47 -3.95
C GLY A 102 -10.79 -24.38 -4.54
N GLY A 103 -9.80 -24.25 -3.66
CA GLY A 103 -8.42 -23.97 -4.02
C GLY A 103 -7.42 -24.61 -3.08
N PHE A 104 -6.28 -25.03 -3.64
CA PHE A 104 -5.14 -25.52 -2.87
C PHE A 104 -3.99 -24.53 -2.86
N TYR A 105 -3.38 -24.36 -1.70
CA TYR A 105 -2.06 -23.76 -1.54
C TYR A 105 -1.09 -24.88 -1.16
N LEU A 106 -0.18 -25.21 -2.07
CA LEU A 106 0.64 -26.42 -1.98
C LEU A 106 2.00 -26.11 -1.34
N ALA A 107 2.42 -26.92 -0.36
CA ALA A 107 3.72 -26.84 0.28
C ALA A 107 4.58 -28.07 -0.03
N SER A 108 5.60 -27.88 -0.85
CA SER A 108 6.53 -28.94 -1.27
C SER A 108 7.67 -29.21 -0.27
N ASN A 109 7.91 -28.27 0.65
CA ASN A 109 8.97 -28.38 1.64
C ASN A 109 8.57 -27.77 2.99
N LYS A 110 9.41 -27.96 4.02
CA LYS A 110 9.12 -27.50 5.40
C LYS A 110 8.93 -25.98 5.47
N THR A 111 9.72 -25.22 4.72
CA THR A 111 9.67 -23.76 4.75
C THR A 111 8.32 -23.25 4.23
N TRP A 112 7.84 -23.79 3.11
CA TRP A 112 6.49 -23.49 2.60
C TRP A 112 5.40 -23.96 3.54
N TYR A 113 5.58 -25.10 4.21
CA TYR A 113 4.62 -25.56 5.20
C TYR A 113 4.52 -24.60 6.40
N ASP A 114 5.65 -24.09 6.89
CA ASP A 114 5.66 -23.09 7.96
C ASP A 114 5.05 -21.75 7.51
N TYR A 115 5.28 -21.35 6.25
CA TYR A 115 4.56 -20.23 5.64
C TYR A 115 3.05 -20.44 5.65
N LEU A 116 2.55 -21.61 5.22
CA LEU A 116 1.11 -21.90 5.22
C LEU A 116 0.51 -21.92 6.63
N LYS A 117 1.27 -22.32 7.66
CA LYS A 117 0.80 -22.20 9.06
C LYS A 117 0.56 -20.73 9.44
N ARG A 118 1.43 -19.83 8.99
CA ARG A 118 1.25 -18.39 9.18
C ARG A 118 0.01 -17.89 8.46
N GLU A 119 -0.19 -18.26 7.19
CA GLU A 119 -1.37 -17.86 6.43
C GLU A 119 -2.66 -18.39 7.05
N ARG A 120 -2.69 -19.66 7.48
CA ARG A 120 -3.82 -20.22 8.25
C ARG A 120 -4.08 -19.46 9.55
N SER A 121 -3.03 -19.06 10.27
CA SER A 121 -3.20 -18.24 11.48
C SER A 121 -3.89 -16.91 11.17
N LYS A 122 -3.63 -16.33 9.99
CA LYS A 122 -4.33 -15.12 9.55
C LYS A 122 -5.79 -15.38 9.22
N ALA A 123 -6.05 -16.41 8.41
CA ALA A 123 -7.40 -16.82 8.04
C ALA A 123 -8.31 -16.99 9.27
N ARG A 124 -7.82 -17.66 10.32
CA ARG A 124 -8.59 -17.95 11.54
C ARG A 124 -9.11 -16.71 12.26
N TYR A 125 -8.32 -15.65 12.41
CA TYR A 125 -8.83 -14.45 13.11
C TYR A 125 -9.69 -13.58 12.20
N MET A 126 -9.64 -13.77 10.88
CA MET A 126 -10.54 -13.13 9.92
C MET A 126 -11.86 -13.89 9.75
N GLY A 127 -12.00 -15.08 10.34
CA GLY A 127 -13.16 -15.93 10.18
C GLY A 127 -13.22 -16.67 8.84
N LEU A 128 -12.10 -16.74 8.10
CA LEU A 128 -12.01 -17.51 6.86
C LEU A 128 -11.78 -18.99 7.17
N ASN A 129 -12.50 -19.87 6.48
CA ASN A 129 -12.41 -21.32 6.67
C ASN A 129 -11.28 -21.91 5.82
N GLN A 130 -10.12 -22.11 6.45
CA GLN A 130 -8.96 -22.74 5.81
C GLN A 130 -8.38 -23.87 6.63
N GLU A 131 -8.30 -25.04 6.01
CA GLU A 131 -7.93 -26.28 6.67
C GLU A 131 -6.78 -26.98 5.96
N PHE A 132 -5.88 -27.57 6.75
CA PHE A 132 -4.84 -28.42 6.18
C PHE A 132 -5.46 -29.74 5.75
N ILE A 133 -5.16 -30.15 4.53
CA ILE A 133 -5.51 -31.46 3.99
C ILE A 133 -4.25 -32.24 3.65
N SER A 134 -4.36 -33.56 3.63
CA SER A 134 -3.26 -34.44 3.26
C SER A 134 -3.00 -34.42 1.74
N PRO A 135 -1.78 -34.70 1.27
CA PRO A 135 -1.50 -34.89 -0.16
C PRO A 135 -2.40 -35.96 -0.81
N LYS A 136 -2.83 -36.97 -0.03
CA LYS A 136 -3.82 -37.96 -0.49
C LYS A 136 -5.15 -37.30 -0.84
N GLU A 137 -5.67 -36.44 0.03
CA GLU A 137 -6.92 -35.69 -0.23
C GLU A 137 -6.77 -34.72 -1.41
N VAL A 138 -5.59 -34.14 -1.63
CA VAL A 138 -5.30 -33.35 -2.84
C VAL A 138 -5.48 -34.21 -4.09
N ALA A 139 -4.89 -35.40 -4.13
CA ALA A 139 -5.01 -36.31 -5.28
C ALA A 139 -6.44 -36.83 -5.48
N GLU A 140 -7.20 -37.05 -4.40
CA GLU A 140 -8.61 -37.43 -4.47
C GLU A 140 -9.49 -36.32 -5.07
N ARG A 141 -9.19 -35.06 -4.75
CA ARG A 141 -9.96 -33.89 -5.24
C ARG A 141 -9.50 -33.38 -6.60
N HIS A 142 -8.22 -33.55 -6.94
CA HIS A 142 -7.63 -33.09 -8.18
C HIS A 142 -6.63 -34.13 -8.71
N PRO A 143 -7.11 -35.16 -9.42
CA PRO A 143 -6.32 -36.35 -9.79
C PRO A 143 -5.18 -36.09 -10.79
N LEU A 144 -5.09 -34.89 -11.35
CA LEU A 144 -3.99 -34.51 -12.24
C LEU A 144 -2.72 -34.09 -11.49
N ILE A 145 -2.83 -33.70 -10.21
CA ILE A 145 -1.69 -33.29 -9.39
C ILE A 145 -0.94 -34.53 -8.91
N ASP A 146 0.38 -34.54 -9.03
CA ASP A 146 1.22 -35.56 -8.39
C ASP A 146 1.43 -35.20 -6.91
N PRO A 147 0.82 -35.94 -5.96
CA PRO A 147 0.91 -35.62 -4.54
C PRO A 147 2.28 -35.92 -3.93
N SER A 148 3.15 -36.67 -4.62
CA SER A 148 4.47 -37.08 -4.09
C SER A 148 5.43 -35.91 -3.90
N HIS A 149 5.16 -34.78 -4.54
CA HIS A 149 5.90 -33.54 -4.44
C HIS A 149 5.55 -32.69 -3.22
N TYR A 150 4.52 -33.04 -2.46
CA TYR A 150 3.95 -32.16 -1.43
C TYR A 150 3.98 -32.78 -0.04
N LEU A 151 4.37 -31.97 0.95
CA LEU A 151 4.32 -32.31 2.36
C LEU A 151 2.94 -32.02 2.97
N ALA A 152 2.30 -30.93 2.53
CA ALA A 152 1.01 -30.47 3.03
C ALA A 152 0.33 -29.57 1.98
N ALA A 153 -0.99 -29.42 2.12
CA ALA A 153 -1.75 -28.43 1.38
C ALA A 153 -2.74 -27.72 2.29
N LEU A 154 -2.91 -26.41 2.10
CA LEU A 154 -3.96 -25.63 2.74
C LEU A 154 -5.12 -25.52 1.74
N TRP A 155 -6.33 -25.87 2.18
CA TRP A 155 -7.55 -25.85 1.39
C TRP A 155 -8.41 -24.64 1.75
N ASP A 156 -8.93 -23.96 0.73
CA ASP A 156 -9.96 -22.93 0.87
C ASP A 156 -11.16 -23.29 -0.02
N GLU A 157 -12.36 -23.34 0.56
CA GLU A 157 -13.60 -23.66 -0.18
C GLU A 157 -14.17 -22.46 -0.96
N GLN A 158 -13.70 -21.25 -0.67
CA GLN A 158 -14.15 -20.00 -1.29
C GLN A 158 -13.30 -19.59 -2.49
N ASP A 159 -12.27 -20.36 -2.83
CA ASP A 159 -11.47 -20.14 -4.03
C ASP A 159 -12.19 -20.72 -5.27
N GLY A 160 -11.84 -20.23 -6.45
CA GLY A 160 -12.52 -20.64 -7.68
C GLY A 160 -12.11 -19.85 -8.91
N ASP A 161 -13.03 -19.73 -9.87
CA ASP A 161 -12.84 -18.94 -11.08
C ASP A 161 -14.13 -18.31 -11.59
N LEU A 162 -14.02 -17.28 -12.43
CA LEU A 162 -15.16 -16.62 -13.08
C LEU A 162 -14.83 -16.21 -14.53
N ASP A 163 -15.85 -15.76 -15.27
CA ASP A 163 -15.67 -15.10 -16.57
C ASP A 163 -15.32 -13.61 -16.37
N PRO A 164 -14.08 -13.19 -16.69
CA PRO A 164 -13.63 -11.80 -16.50
C PRO A 164 -14.50 -10.77 -17.22
N SER A 165 -14.93 -11.09 -18.44
CA SER A 165 -15.72 -10.17 -19.26
C SER A 165 -17.16 -10.14 -18.75
N GLY A 166 -17.75 -11.31 -18.49
CA GLY A 166 -19.07 -11.44 -17.88
C GLY A 166 -19.20 -10.65 -16.58
N ALA A 167 -18.25 -10.82 -15.65
CA ALA A 167 -18.25 -10.08 -14.38
C ALA A 167 -18.17 -8.56 -14.57
N THR A 168 -17.36 -8.07 -15.51
CA THR A 168 -17.25 -6.63 -15.78
C THR A 168 -18.54 -6.06 -16.36
N TYR A 169 -19.17 -6.76 -17.31
CA TYR A 169 -20.47 -6.35 -17.87
C TYR A 169 -21.59 -6.44 -16.83
N ALA A 170 -21.58 -7.43 -15.94
CA ALA A 170 -22.52 -7.52 -14.83
C ALA A 170 -22.45 -6.28 -13.94
N PHE A 171 -21.25 -5.82 -13.55
CA PHE A 171 -21.08 -4.55 -12.83
C PHE A 171 -21.66 -3.35 -13.61
N ALA A 172 -21.27 -3.19 -14.88
CA ALA A 172 -21.71 -2.05 -15.69
C ALA A 172 -23.23 -2.00 -15.88
N LYS A 173 -23.87 -3.16 -16.09
CA LYS A 173 -25.32 -3.28 -16.22
C LYS A 173 -26.04 -3.06 -14.90
N SER A 174 -25.53 -3.60 -13.79
CA SER A 174 -26.07 -3.33 -12.46
C SER A 174 -25.98 -1.84 -12.12
N ALA A 175 -24.89 -1.16 -12.50
CA ALA A 175 -24.77 0.29 -12.35
C ALA A 175 -25.87 1.05 -13.13
N ARG A 176 -26.19 0.61 -14.35
CA ARG A 176 -27.30 1.18 -15.16
C ARG A 176 -28.66 0.97 -14.50
N VAL A 177 -28.91 -0.16 -13.86
CA VAL A 177 -30.15 -0.41 -13.08
C VAL A 177 -30.31 0.65 -11.99
N HIS A 178 -29.21 1.09 -11.37
CA HIS A 178 -29.21 2.15 -10.36
C HIS A 178 -29.14 3.58 -10.94
N GLY A 179 -29.14 3.73 -12.27
CA GLY A 179 -29.21 5.03 -12.96
C GLY A 179 -27.87 5.63 -13.39
N ALA A 180 -26.75 4.90 -13.25
CA ALA A 180 -25.47 5.32 -13.82
C ALA A 180 -25.48 5.26 -15.35
N GLN A 181 -24.53 5.99 -15.95
CA GLN A 181 -24.32 5.99 -17.39
C GLN A 181 -22.88 5.61 -17.71
N TYR A 182 -22.68 4.89 -18.80
CA TYR A 182 -21.34 4.65 -19.34
C TYR A 182 -21.34 4.85 -20.85
N PHE A 183 -20.25 5.41 -21.36
CA PHE A 183 -20.04 5.72 -22.77
C PHE A 183 -18.73 5.07 -23.23
N THR A 184 -18.85 4.09 -24.11
CA THR A 184 -17.73 3.48 -24.85
C THR A 184 -17.29 4.38 -25.99
N HIS A 185 -16.14 4.10 -26.61
CA HIS A 185 -15.56 4.88 -27.72
C HIS A 185 -15.44 6.38 -27.40
N THR A 186 -15.20 6.72 -26.15
CA THR A 186 -15.19 8.08 -25.62
C THR A 186 -13.92 8.31 -24.80
N PRO A 187 -12.73 8.36 -25.44
CA PRO A 187 -11.48 8.61 -24.73
C PRO A 187 -11.48 9.97 -24.07
N VAL A 188 -11.06 10.01 -22.81
CA VAL A 188 -10.64 11.26 -22.17
C VAL A 188 -9.30 11.66 -22.74
N THR A 189 -9.21 12.89 -23.25
CA THR A 189 -7.99 13.45 -23.84
C THR A 189 -7.39 14.57 -22.99
N GLY A 190 -8.11 15.05 -21.99
CA GLY A 190 -7.63 16.03 -21.05
C GLY A 190 -8.55 16.15 -19.84
N THR A 191 -7.96 16.50 -18.70
CA THR A 191 -8.67 16.94 -17.51
C THR A 191 -8.11 18.30 -17.13
N THR A 192 -8.92 19.22 -16.60
CA THR A 192 -8.47 20.53 -16.10
C THR A 192 -9.26 20.88 -14.85
N GLN A 193 -8.57 21.22 -13.76
CA GLN A 193 -9.24 21.66 -12.55
C GLN A 193 -9.73 23.11 -12.67
N ARG A 194 -10.97 23.36 -12.23
CA ARG A 194 -11.54 24.70 -12.09
C ARG A 194 -11.27 25.25 -10.69
N THR A 195 -11.41 26.57 -10.55
CA THR A 195 -11.20 27.28 -9.27
C THR A 195 -12.18 26.86 -8.16
N ASP A 196 -13.35 26.36 -8.51
CA ASP A 196 -14.34 25.83 -7.56
C ASP A 196 -14.04 24.39 -7.09
N GLY A 197 -13.02 23.76 -7.67
CA GLY A 197 -12.62 22.38 -7.39
C GLY A 197 -13.28 21.32 -8.28
N SER A 198 -14.21 21.71 -9.16
CA SER A 198 -14.74 20.83 -10.21
C SER A 198 -13.74 20.67 -11.36
N TRP A 199 -14.06 19.79 -12.29
CA TRP A 199 -13.16 19.29 -13.32
C TRP A 199 -13.79 19.36 -14.70
N ASP A 200 -13.09 19.94 -15.67
CA ASP A 200 -13.45 19.80 -17.08
C ASP A 200 -12.80 18.54 -17.65
N VAL A 201 -13.62 17.54 -17.98
CA VAL A 201 -13.19 16.29 -18.62
C VAL A 201 -13.44 16.40 -20.11
N THR A 202 -12.38 16.48 -20.90
CA THR A 202 -12.43 16.71 -22.35
C THR A 202 -12.36 15.40 -23.13
N THR A 203 -13.21 15.26 -24.14
CA THR A 203 -13.26 14.11 -25.05
C THR A 203 -13.48 14.60 -26.49
N PRO A 204 -13.25 13.77 -27.52
CA PRO A 204 -13.61 14.11 -28.90
C PRO A 204 -15.11 14.36 -29.13
N ARG A 205 -15.97 13.90 -28.21
CA ARG A 205 -17.43 14.04 -28.28
C ARG A 205 -17.96 15.28 -27.53
N GLY A 206 -17.07 16.07 -26.95
CA GLY A 206 -17.39 17.22 -26.09
C GLY A 206 -16.81 17.05 -24.69
N SER A 207 -17.12 18.00 -23.81
CA SER A 207 -16.61 18.03 -22.43
C SER A 207 -17.72 17.90 -21.41
N ILE A 208 -17.40 17.28 -20.28
CA ILE A 208 -18.27 17.15 -19.10
C ILE A 208 -17.64 17.95 -17.97
N ASN A 209 -18.41 18.83 -17.33
CA ASN A 209 -18.00 19.40 -16.06
C ASN A 209 -18.38 18.44 -14.92
N ALA A 210 -17.40 17.91 -14.20
CA ALA A 210 -17.57 16.91 -13.17
C ALA A 210 -17.16 17.46 -11.79
N GLU A 211 -17.95 17.24 -10.74
CA GLU A 211 -17.52 17.63 -9.38
C GLU A 211 -16.32 16.81 -8.90
N HIS A 212 -16.27 15.53 -9.29
CA HIS A 212 -15.18 14.59 -9.01
C HIS A 212 -14.72 13.84 -10.26
N ILE A 213 -13.45 13.46 -10.30
CA ILE A 213 -12.93 12.53 -11.31
C ILE A 213 -12.19 11.37 -10.66
N VAL A 214 -12.32 10.18 -11.24
CA VAL A 214 -11.65 8.96 -10.78
C VAL A 214 -10.84 8.35 -11.93
N ASN A 215 -9.51 8.37 -11.81
CA ASN A 215 -8.61 7.69 -12.74
C ASN A 215 -8.61 6.19 -12.47
N CYS A 216 -9.25 5.43 -13.35
CA CYS A 216 -9.25 3.96 -13.39
C CYS A 216 -8.61 3.46 -14.70
N GLY A 217 -7.64 4.20 -15.24
CA GLY A 217 -7.10 4.01 -16.60
C GLY A 217 -6.35 2.70 -16.85
N GLY A 218 -6.21 1.80 -15.86
CA GLY A 218 -5.58 0.49 -16.03
C GLY A 218 -4.17 0.59 -16.60
N LEU A 219 -3.98 0.11 -17.84
CA LEU A 219 -2.73 0.22 -18.59
C LEU A 219 -2.32 1.67 -18.90
N TRP A 220 -3.29 2.58 -18.96
CA TRP A 220 -3.14 4.01 -19.22
C TRP A 220 -3.20 4.86 -17.94
N ALA A 221 -3.11 4.24 -16.76
CA ALA A 221 -3.21 4.94 -15.49
C ALA A 221 -2.24 6.13 -15.39
N ARG A 222 -0.98 5.93 -15.83
CA ARG A 222 0.05 6.99 -15.85
C ARG A 222 -0.31 8.11 -16.81
N GLU A 223 -0.74 7.75 -18.01
CA GLU A 223 -1.07 8.68 -19.09
C GLU A 223 -2.26 9.57 -18.70
N VAL A 224 -3.27 9.01 -18.04
CA VAL A 224 -4.39 9.78 -17.46
C VAL A 224 -3.90 10.68 -16.31
N GLY A 225 -2.96 10.21 -15.48
CA GLY A 225 -2.34 11.02 -14.43
C GLY A 225 -1.55 12.21 -14.98
N HIS A 226 -0.78 12.00 -16.06
CA HIS A 226 0.03 13.03 -16.71
C HIS A 226 -0.80 14.19 -17.27
N MET A 227 -2.09 13.99 -17.57
CA MET A 227 -2.99 15.09 -17.96
C MET A 227 -3.09 16.19 -16.90
N GLN A 228 -2.71 15.90 -15.66
CA GLN A 228 -2.63 16.85 -14.54
C GLN A 228 -1.27 16.85 -13.84
N GLY A 229 -0.21 16.40 -14.53
CA GLY A 229 1.15 16.39 -13.97
C GLY A 229 1.35 15.39 -12.82
N ILE A 230 0.45 14.43 -12.64
CA ILE A 230 0.55 13.42 -11.59
C ILE A 230 1.37 12.23 -12.12
N ASN A 231 2.42 11.87 -11.39
CA ASN A 231 3.19 10.66 -11.66
C ASN A 231 2.70 9.53 -10.75
N LEU A 232 2.05 8.53 -11.34
CA LEU A 232 1.63 7.33 -10.62
C LEU A 232 2.71 6.25 -10.78
N PRO A 233 3.29 5.69 -9.70
CA PRO A 233 4.39 4.75 -9.79
C PRO A 233 3.92 3.33 -10.14
N VAL A 234 3.08 3.19 -11.17
CA VAL A 234 2.63 1.90 -11.71
C VAL A 234 3.33 1.57 -13.02
N GLN A 235 3.48 0.28 -13.30
CA GLN A 235 4.10 -0.19 -14.55
C GLN A 235 3.27 -1.34 -15.12
N PRO A 236 2.79 -1.23 -16.37
CA PRO A 236 2.34 -2.40 -17.12
C PRO A 236 3.47 -3.42 -17.27
N MET A 237 3.20 -4.68 -16.94
CA MET A 237 4.13 -5.81 -17.03
C MET A 237 3.55 -6.84 -18.00
N GLU A 238 4.40 -7.48 -18.79
CA GLU A 238 4.04 -8.70 -19.52
C GLU A 238 3.77 -9.85 -18.57
N HIS A 239 2.87 -10.76 -18.94
CA HIS A 239 2.52 -11.92 -18.12
C HIS A 239 1.96 -13.07 -18.95
N HIS A 240 2.40 -14.28 -18.63
CA HIS A 240 2.09 -15.45 -19.43
C HIS A 240 1.17 -16.46 -18.72
N TYR A 241 0.27 -17.04 -19.51
CA TYR A 241 -0.36 -18.30 -19.16
C TYR A 241 -0.68 -19.13 -20.40
N LEU A 242 -0.75 -20.44 -20.22
CA LEU A 242 -1.07 -21.42 -21.24
C LEU A 242 -2.51 -21.90 -21.07
N LEU A 243 -3.15 -22.17 -22.19
CA LEU A 243 -4.38 -22.94 -22.26
C LEU A 243 -4.07 -24.25 -22.95
N THR A 244 -4.43 -25.37 -22.32
CA THR A 244 -4.24 -26.69 -22.94
C THR A 244 -5.39 -27.05 -23.88
N GLU A 245 -5.12 -28.02 -24.74
CA GLU A 245 -6.16 -28.82 -25.38
C GLU A 245 -6.91 -29.67 -24.35
N LYS A 246 -7.88 -30.47 -24.82
CA LYS A 246 -8.68 -31.38 -24.01
C LYS A 246 -7.78 -32.38 -23.26
N ILE A 247 -8.08 -32.60 -21.98
CA ILE A 247 -7.42 -33.60 -21.15
C ILE A 247 -8.48 -34.61 -20.68
N ASP A 248 -8.28 -35.89 -20.95
CA ASP A 248 -9.26 -36.94 -20.61
C ASP A 248 -9.56 -37.01 -19.10
N GLY A 249 -8.55 -36.77 -18.26
CA GLY A 249 -8.73 -36.69 -16.81
C GLY A 249 -9.59 -35.52 -16.35
N VAL A 250 -9.71 -34.45 -17.14
CA VAL A 250 -10.63 -33.33 -16.88
C VAL A 250 -12.04 -33.70 -17.34
N VAL A 251 -12.18 -34.23 -18.56
CA VAL A 251 -13.49 -34.53 -19.16
C VAL A 251 -14.23 -35.64 -18.43
N ASN A 252 -13.49 -36.64 -17.95
CA ASN A 252 -14.09 -37.78 -17.24
C ASN A 252 -14.27 -37.52 -15.74
N HIS A 253 -13.87 -36.35 -15.23
CA HIS A 253 -14.05 -36.00 -13.83
C HIS A 253 -15.51 -35.58 -13.55
N PRO A 254 -16.15 -36.07 -12.46
CA PRO A 254 -17.57 -35.81 -12.21
C PRO A 254 -17.91 -34.35 -11.89
N THR A 255 -16.92 -33.59 -11.43
CA THR A 255 -17.06 -32.17 -11.05
C THR A 255 -15.95 -31.34 -11.67
N ARG A 256 -16.14 -30.02 -11.75
CA ARG A 256 -15.06 -29.10 -12.12
C ARG A 256 -13.89 -29.24 -11.12
N LEU A 257 -12.68 -29.32 -11.63
CA LEU A 257 -11.47 -29.46 -10.82
C LEU A 257 -11.20 -28.17 -10.03
N PRO A 258 -10.78 -28.29 -8.75
CA PRO A 258 -10.37 -27.13 -7.95
C PRO A 258 -9.19 -26.36 -8.57
N CYS A 259 -9.07 -25.09 -8.26
CA CYS A 259 -7.88 -24.31 -8.65
C CYS A 259 -6.71 -24.55 -7.67
N GLY A 260 -5.54 -23.99 -7.98
CA GLY A 260 -4.45 -24.06 -7.01
C GLY A 260 -3.26 -23.17 -7.34
N ILE A 261 -2.39 -23.06 -6.34
CA ILE A 261 -1.10 -22.36 -6.39
C ILE A 261 -0.03 -23.30 -5.83
N ASP A 262 1.05 -23.47 -6.59
CA ASP A 262 2.30 -24.04 -6.10
C ASP A 262 3.35 -22.93 -6.07
N TYR A 263 3.71 -22.51 -4.86
CA TYR A 263 4.63 -21.40 -4.67
C TYR A 263 6.08 -21.73 -5.02
N GLU A 264 6.52 -22.98 -4.87
CA GLU A 264 7.90 -23.36 -5.21
C GLU A 264 8.08 -23.47 -6.72
N ALA A 265 7.12 -24.10 -7.41
CA ALA A 265 7.10 -24.14 -8.86
C ALA A 265 6.77 -22.76 -9.48
N ASN A 266 6.22 -21.84 -8.66
CA ASN A 266 5.76 -20.51 -9.07
C ASN A 266 4.71 -20.62 -10.18
N ILE A 267 3.66 -21.40 -9.93
CA ILE A 267 2.56 -21.61 -10.87
C ILE A 267 1.21 -21.44 -10.19
N TYR A 268 0.23 -21.02 -10.97
CA TYR A 268 -1.18 -21.13 -10.64
C TYR A 268 -1.90 -21.87 -11.76
N PHE A 269 -2.96 -22.59 -11.40
CA PHE A 269 -3.70 -23.39 -12.36
C PHE A 269 -5.18 -23.46 -12.00
N ARG A 270 -6.00 -23.68 -13.03
CA ARG A 270 -7.43 -23.99 -12.90
C ARG A 270 -7.92 -24.73 -14.14
N GLN A 271 -9.08 -25.34 -14.04
CA GLN A 271 -9.74 -25.91 -15.22
C GLN A 271 -10.17 -24.79 -16.19
N GLU A 272 -9.91 -24.97 -17.49
CA GLU A 272 -10.46 -24.13 -18.57
C GLU A 272 -11.20 -25.04 -19.55
N ARG A 273 -12.54 -24.97 -19.52
CA ARG A 273 -13.42 -25.88 -20.30
C ARG A 273 -13.06 -27.36 -20.06
N GLU A 274 -12.61 -28.07 -21.10
CA GLU A 274 -12.21 -29.48 -21.10
C GLU A 274 -10.69 -29.68 -20.91
N GLY A 275 -9.95 -28.61 -20.68
CA GLY A 275 -8.52 -28.61 -20.42
C GLY A 275 -8.17 -27.81 -19.17
N MET A 276 -6.94 -27.29 -19.12
CA MET A 276 -6.41 -26.55 -17.99
C MET A 276 -5.81 -25.21 -18.45
N LEU A 277 -5.83 -24.24 -17.53
CA LEU A 277 -5.03 -23.03 -17.58
C LEU A 277 -3.84 -23.21 -16.64
N LEU A 278 -2.64 -22.86 -17.10
CA LEU A 278 -1.41 -22.83 -16.29
C LEU A 278 -0.71 -21.49 -16.49
N GLY A 279 -0.57 -20.68 -15.44
CA GLY A 279 0.19 -19.44 -15.49
C GLY A 279 1.33 -19.41 -14.48
N THR A 280 2.29 -18.52 -14.69
CA THR A 280 3.51 -18.43 -13.89
C THR A 280 4.04 -17.00 -13.85
N TYR A 281 4.81 -16.67 -12.82
CA TYR A 281 5.57 -15.41 -12.75
C TYR A 281 7.05 -15.71 -12.86
N GLU A 282 7.67 -15.31 -13.97
CA GLU A 282 9.07 -15.57 -14.21
C GLU A 282 9.98 -14.76 -13.27
N PRO A 283 11.18 -15.29 -12.93
CA PRO A 283 12.14 -14.59 -12.07
C PRO A 283 12.67 -13.26 -12.62
N LYS A 284 12.48 -13.00 -13.93
CA LYS A 284 12.89 -11.78 -14.60
C LYS A 284 11.71 -11.18 -15.35
N GLY A 285 11.00 -10.25 -14.70
CA GLY A 285 9.85 -9.58 -15.28
C GLY A 285 10.23 -8.66 -16.44
N THR A 286 9.28 -8.43 -17.35
CA THR A 286 9.45 -7.50 -18.49
C THR A 286 8.47 -6.34 -18.39
N PRO A 287 8.96 -5.14 -18.03
CA PRO A 287 8.18 -3.92 -18.12
C PRO A 287 7.74 -3.64 -19.55
N TRP A 288 6.44 -3.50 -19.75
CA TRP A 288 5.85 -3.18 -21.04
C TRP A 288 5.62 -1.68 -21.18
N LYS A 289 6.07 -1.10 -22.29
CA LYS A 289 5.78 0.30 -22.67
C LYS A 289 6.12 1.33 -21.58
N VAL A 290 7.35 1.23 -21.04
CA VAL A 290 7.90 2.17 -20.05
C VAL A 290 7.72 3.65 -20.46
N ASN A 291 7.88 3.98 -21.74
CA ASN A 291 7.78 5.36 -22.25
C ASN A 291 6.36 5.80 -22.65
N GLY A 292 5.33 4.97 -22.44
CA GLY A 292 3.94 5.30 -22.72
C GLY A 292 3.17 4.18 -23.39
N THR A 293 1.98 3.90 -22.88
CA THR A 293 1.05 2.91 -23.43
C THR A 293 0.39 3.47 -24.69
N PRO A 294 0.44 2.76 -25.84
CA PRO A 294 -0.22 3.20 -27.08
C PRO A 294 -1.73 3.39 -26.88
N TRP A 295 -2.29 4.48 -27.39
CA TRP A 295 -3.72 4.80 -27.28
C TRP A 295 -4.62 4.00 -28.24
N ASP A 296 -4.03 3.24 -29.16
CA ASP A 296 -4.74 2.38 -30.12
C ASP A 296 -4.77 0.90 -29.67
N PHE A 297 -3.94 0.50 -28.71
CA PHE A 297 -3.91 -0.87 -28.17
C PHE A 297 -5.21 -1.22 -27.44
N GLY A 298 -5.93 -2.27 -27.82
CA GLY A 298 -7.16 -2.69 -27.14
C GLY A 298 -7.71 -4.03 -27.65
N HIS A 299 -8.13 -4.93 -26.76
CA HIS A 299 -8.44 -6.33 -27.12
C HIS A 299 -7.30 -7.05 -27.88
N GLU A 300 -6.07 -6.62 -27.63
CA GLU A 300 -4.85 -7.16 -28.22
C GLU A 300 -4.02 -7.90 -27.17
N LEU A 301 -3.26 -8.90 -27.63
CA LEU A 301 -2.26 -9.61 -26.85
C LEU A 301 -0.87 -9.36 -27.43
N LEU A 302 0.14 -9.52 -26.58
CA LEU A 302 1.53 -9.47 -26.99
C LEU A 302 1.94 -10.81 -27.59
N GLN A 303 3.03 -10.81 -28.35
CA GLN A 303 3.59 -12.06 -28.85
C GLN A 303 4.06 -12.91 -27.65
N PRO A 304 3.63 -14.17 -27.54
CA PRO A 304 4.11 -15.06 -26.48
C PRO A 304 5.61 -15.34 -26.62
N ASP A 305 6.28 -15.46 -25.48
CA ASP A 305 7.71 -15.79 -25.39
C ASP A 305 7.86 -16.89 -24.34
N LEU A 306 7.72 -18.14 -24.79
CA LEU A 306 7.70 -19.29 -23.91
C LEU A 306 9.09 -19.63 -23.34
N GLU A 307 10.17 -19.18 -23.98
CA GLU A 307 11.53 -19.42 -23.50
C GLU A 307 11.76 -18.76 -22.13
N ARG A 308 11.13 -17.61 -21.88
CA ARG A 308 11.20 -16.89 -20.60
C ARG A 308 10.59 -17.61 -19.41
N ILE A 309 9.63 -18.50 -19.67
CA ILE A 309 8.88 -19.24 -18.65
C ILE A 309 9.16 -20.74 -18.68
N ALA A 310 10.05 -21.20 -19.56
CA ALA A 310 10.29 -22.63 -19.79
C ALA A 310 10.72 -23.37 -18.51
N ASP A 311 11.58 -22.77 -17.69
CA ASP A 311 12.02 -23.34 -16.41
C ASP A 311 10.87 -23.56 -15.42
N ARG A 312 9.91 -22.61 -15.40
CA ARG A 312 8.70 -22.72 -14.56
C ARG A 312 7.69 -23.71 -15.12
N LEU A 313 7.55 -23.75 -16.45
CA LEU A 313 6.69 -24.72 -17.12
C LEU A 313 7.18 -26.15 -16.91
N GLU A 314 8.49 -26.40 -16.99
CA GLU A 314 9.10 -27.71 -16.69
C GLU A 314 8.70 -28.18 -15.28
N LEU A 315 8.85 -27.34 -14.27
CA LEU A 315 8.38 -27.66 -12.91
C LEU A 315 6.87 -27.90 -12.88
N GLY A 316 6.06 -27.07 -13.54
CA GLY A 316 4.61 -27.27 -13.59
C GLY A 316 4.19 -28.58 -14.27
N PHE A 317 4.93 -29.03 -15.27
CA PHE A 317 4.74 -30.32 -15.93
C PHE A 317 5.15 -31.49 -15.05
N GLU A 318 6.18 -31.36 -14.21
CA GLU A 318 6.51 -32.34 -13.19
C GLU A 318 5.39 -32.43 -12.13
N ARG A 319 4.87 -31.28 -11.67
CA ARG A 319 3.80 -31.22 -10.66
C ARG A 319 2.46 -31.75 -11.15
N ILE A 320 2.14 -31.53 -12.42
CA ILE A 320 0.87 -31.92 -13.04
C ILE A 320 1.18 -32.64 -14.37
N PRO A 321 1.57 -33.93 -14.34
CA PRO A 321 2.06 -34.66 -15.53
C PRO A 321 1.09 -34.71 -16.72
N ALA A 322 -0.21 -34.55 -16.47
CA ALA A 322 -1.19 -34.45 -17.54
C ALA A 322 -0.97 -33.23 -18.46
N LEU A 323 -0.42 -32.13 -17.92
CA LEU A 323 -0.09 -30.92 -18.70
C LEU A 323 1.09 -31.15 -19.63
N ALA A 324 2.07 -31.97 -19.24
CA ALA A 324 3.23 -32.32 -20.05
C ALA A 324 2.86 -33.06 -21.36
N ASN A 325 1.74 -33.78 -21.32
CA ASN A 325 1.26 -34.61 -22.43
C ASN A 325 0.16 -33.92 -23.25
N ALA A 326 -0.41 -32.83 -22.75
CA ALA A 326 -1.47 -32.09 -23.43
C ALA A 326 -0.88 -31.14 -24.49
N GLY A 327 -1.57 -30.98 -25.62
CA GLY A 327 -1.24 -29.92 -26.56
C GLY A 327 -1.49 -28.54 -25.96
N ILE A 328 -0.72 -27.53 -26.38
CA ILE A 328 -0.98 -26.12 -26.06
C ILE A 328 -1.98 -25.60 -27.09
N LYS A 329 -3.19 -25.28 -26.63
CA LYS A 329 -4.24 -24.68 -27.46
C LYS A 329 -3.97 -23.21 -27.74
N ASP A 330 -3.50 -22.48 -26.73
CA ASP A 330 -3.15 -21.07 -26.84
C ASP A 330 -2.10 -20.68 -25.79
N ALA A 331 -1.31 -19.66 -26.10
CA ALA A 331 -0.35 -19.06 -25.19
C ALA A 331 -0.66 -17.57 -25.10
N ILE A 332 -1.02 -17.11 -23.91
CA ILE A 332 -1.43 -15.73 -23.69
C ILE A 332 -0.25 -14.96 -23.11
N ASN A 333 0.13 -13.86 -23.75
CA ASN A 333 1.01 -12.84 -23.16
C ASN A 333 0.20 -11.53 -23.06
N GLY A 334 -0.27 -11.21 -21.87
CA GLY A 334 -1.16 -10.07 -21.62
C GLY A 334 -0.50 -9.03 -20.74
N PRO A 335 -0.52 -7.74 -21.10
CA PRO A 335 -0.02 -6.70 -20.23
C PRO A 335 -1.04 -6.39 -19.13
N PHE A 336 -0.56 -6.24 -17.90
CA PHE A 336 -1.37 -5.70 -16.80
C PHE A 336 -0.54 -4.93 -15.77
N THR A 337 -1.20 -4.09 -15.00
CA THR A 337 -0.55 -3.00 -14.25
C THR A 337 -0.16 -3.43 -12.84
N PHE A 338 1.13 -3.32 -12.51
CA PHE A 338 1.69 -3.54 -11.17
C PHE A 338 1.99 -2.23 -10.44
N GLY A 339 1.65 -2.19 -9.15
CA GLY A 339 2.17 -1.20 -8.21
C GLY A 339 3.50 -1.64 -7.55
N PRO A 340 4.22 -0.70 -6.91
CA PRO A 340 5.55 -0.93 -6.34
C PRO A 340 5.60 -1.96 -5.20
N ASP A 341 4.49 -2.15 -4.50
CA ASP A 341 4.36 -2.98 -3.30
C ASP A 341 3.29 -4.07 -3.41
N GLY A 342 2.69 -4.24 -4.59
CA GLY A 342 1.67 -5.26 -4.88
C GLY A 342 0.26 -4.94 -4.46
N ASN A 343 0.05 -3.84 -3.74
CA ASN A 343 -1.30 -3.39 -3.39
C ASN A 343 -1.82 -2.36 -4.39
N PRO A 344 -3.15 -2.28 -4.56
CA PRO A 344 -3.80 -1.16 -5.25
C PRO A 344 -3.33 0.21 -4.78
N MET A 345 -3.41 1.22 -5.63
CA MET A 345 -3.34 2.64 -5.23
C MET A 345 -4.70 3.27 -5.46
N ILE A 346 -5.38 3.57 -4.36
CA ILE A 346 -6.75 4.08 -4.35
C ILE A 346 -6.86 5.33 -3.48
N GLY A 347 -7.92 6.11 -3.69
CA GLY A 347 -8.26 7.24 -2.83
C GLY A 347 -7.94 8.62 -3.43
N PRO A 348 -8.10 9.69 -2.63
CA PRO A 348 -7.93 11.06 -3.07
C PRO A 348 -6.45 11.42 -3.18
N VAL A 349 -6.05 12.05 -4.28
CA VAL A 349 -4.65 12.43 -4.54
C VAL A 349 -4.24 13.59 -3.62
N PRO A 350 -3.15 13.47 -2.82
CA PRO A 350 -2.64 14.56 -2.00
C PRO A 350 -2.35 15.84 -2.80
N GLY A 351 -2.76 16.99 -2.28
CA GLY A 351 -2.60 18.29 -2.94
C GLY A 351 -3.62 18.59 -4.06
N MET A 352 -4.61 17.71 -4.29
CA MET A 352 -5.62 17.91 -5.33
C MET A 352 -7.04 17.77 -4.77
N ARG A 353 -7.90 18.73 -5.08
CA ARG A 353 -9.32 18.65 -4.74
C ARG A 353 -10.08 17.75 -5.71
N ASN A 354 -10.80 16.76 -5.18
CA ASN A 354 -11.72 15.90 -5.93
C ASN A 354 -11.10 15.09 -7.09
N TYR A 355 -9.77 14.93 -7.12
CA TYR A 355 -9.08 13.98 -8.01
C TYR A 355 -8.83 12.68 -7.24
N TRP A 356 -9.35 11.58 -7.77
CA TRP A 356 -9.24 10.26 -7.16
C TRP A 356 -8.55 9.30 -8.11
N VAL A 357 -7.91 8.27 -7.56
CA VAL A 357 -7.32 7.18 -8.32
C VAL A 357 -7.85 5.83 -7.84
N ALA A 358 -7.88 4.85 -8.73
CA ALA A 358 -8.00 3.44 -8.41
C ALA A 358 -7.21 2.64 -9.45
N VAL A 359 -5.91 2.51 -9.23
CA VAL A 359 -4.93 2.02 -10.21
C VAL A 359 -4.05 0.92 -9.61
N GLY A 360 -3.36 0.14 -10.44
CA GLY A 360 -2.48 -0.95 -9.98
C GLY A 360 -3.22 -2.09 -9.28
N VAL A 361 -4.53 -2.27 -9.56
CA VAL A 361 -5.34 -3.36 -9.01
C VAL A 361 -5.02 -4.66 -9.74
N MET A 362 -3.92 -5.29 -9.35
CA MET A 362 -3.37 -6.49 -9.98
C MET A 362 -4.36 -7.67 -9.95
N ALA A 363 -4.95 -7.96 -8.80
CA ALA A 363 -5.95 -9.01 -8.63
C ALA A 363 -7.38 -8.46 -8.79
N GLY A 364 -7.66 -7.82 -9.93
CA GLY A 364 -8.90 -7.05 -10.16
C GLY A 364 -10.20 -7.83 -9.94
N PHE A 365 -10.24 -9.13 -10.20
CA PHE A 365 -11.41 -9.99 -9.95
C PHE A 365 -11.45 -10.60 -8.56
N CYS A 366 -10.39 -10.45 -7.77
CA CYS A 366 -10.43 -10.75 -6.34
C CYS A 366 -10.79 -9.50 -5.54
N GLN A 367 -10.28 -8.33 -5.93
CA GLN A 367 -10.30 -7.12 -5.12
C GLN A 367 -11.24 -6.02 -5.66
N GLY A 368 -11.67 -6.10 -6.92
CA GLY A 368 -12.35 -5.00 -7.61
C GLY A 368 -13.67 -4.59 -6.98
N GLY A 369 -14.46 -5.53 -6.46
CA GLY A 369 -15.69 -5.26 -5.71
C GLY A 369 -15.41 -4.45 -4.44
N GLY A 370 -14.44 -4.89 -3.65
CA GLY A 370 -14.02 -4.21 -2.43
C GLY A 370 -13.40 -2.85 -2.68
N VAL A 371 -12.59 -2.69 -3.73
CA VAL A 371 -12.10 -1.37 -4.17
C VAL A 371 -13.27 -0.46 -4.54
N GLY A 372 -14.26 -0.96 -5.28
CA GLY A 372 -15.47 -0.22 -5.63
C GLY A 372 -16.24 0.27 -4.39
N LEU A 373 -16.45 -0.63 -3.42
CA LEU A 373 -17.08 -0.33 -2.14
C LEU A 373 -16.32 0.77 -1.40
N THR A 374 -15.01 0.58 -1.18
CA THR A 374 -14.15 1.53 -0.46
C THR A 374 -14.18 2.90 -1.10
N MET A 375 -14.04 2.99 -2.42
CA MET A 375 -14.05 4.26 -3.13
C MET A 375 -15.40 4.97 -2.99
N ALA A 376 -16.52 4.23 -3.08
CA ALA A 376 -17.84 4.80 -2.90
C ALA A 376 -18.06 5.32 -1.48
N GLU A 377 -17.74 4.54 -0.45
CA GLU A 377 -17.81 4.97 0.94
C GLU A 377 -16.95 6.21 1.19
N TRP A 378 -15.71 6.22 0.71
CA TRP A 378 -14.82 7.36 0.93
C TRP A 378 -15.31 8.63 0.25
N MET A 379 -15.81 8.53 -0.99
CA MET A 379 -16.33 9.68 -1.73
C MET A 379 -17.64 10.21 -1.16
N ILE A 380 -18.52 9.33 -0.66
CA ILE A 380 -19.86 9.69 -0.17
C ILE A 380 -19.80 10.14 1.30
N ASP A 381 -19.16 9.35 2.16
CA ASP A 381 -19.17 9.54 3.62
C ASP A 381 -17.94 10.30 4.12
N GLY A 382 -16.93 10.50 3.26
CA GLY A 382 -15.67 11.16 3.62
C GLY A 382 -14.62 10.25 4.25
N GLU A 383 -14.96 9.00 4.58
CA GLU A 383 -14.05 7.97 5.07
C GLU A 383 -14.57 6.54 4.80
N PRO A 384 -13.69 5.57 4.48
CA PRO A 384 -14.07 4.16 4.31
C PRO A 384 -14.58 3.49 5.61
N SER A 385 -15.29 2.38 5.48
CA SER A 385 -15.78 1.58 6.63
C SER A 385 -14.71 0.75 7.33
N ILE A 386 -13.58 0.50 6.67
CA ILE A 386 -12.41 -0.23 7.20
C ILE A 386 -11.12 0.52 6.87
N ASP A 387 -10.03 0.25 7.59
CA ASP A 387 -8.72 0.81 7.25
C ASP A 387 -8.23 0.28 5.90
N VAL A 388 -7.80 1.23 5.06
CA VAL A 388 -7.29 0.98 3.70
C VAL A 388 -5.91 1.60 3.48
N TRP A 389 -5.15 1.89 4.55
CA TRP A 389 -3.81 2.46 4.46
C TRP A 389 -2.90 1.69 3.49
N ALA A 390 -2.98 0.36 3.49
CA ALA A 390 -2.21 -0.50 2.57
C ALA A 390 -2.51 -0.24 1.08
N MET A 391 -3.67 0.38 0.77
CA MET A 391 -4.10 0.74 -0.58
C MET A 391 -4.12 2.24 -0.86
N ASP A 392 -3.99 3.11 0.14
CA ASP A 392 -4.05 4.57 -0.04
C ASP A 392 -2.92 5.06 -0.96
N VAL A 393 -3.23 5.87 -1.97
CA VAL A 393 -2.25 6.51 -2.86
C VAL A 393 -1.28 7.41 -2.08
N ALA A 394 -1.69 7.95 -0.93
CA ALA A 394 -0.87 8.83 -0.08
C ALA A 394 0.27 8.10 0.66
N ARG A 395 0.42 6.77 0.51
CA ARG A 395 1.60 6.05 0.99
C ARG A 395 2.84 6.27 0.13
N PHE A 396 2.66 6.89 -1.04
CA PHE A 396 3.72 7.36 -1.92
C PHE A 396 3.77 8.88 -1.95
N GLY A 397 4.90 9.42 -2.38
CA GLY A 397 5.12 10.85 -2.61
C GLY A 397 6.10 11.05 -3.75
N GLU A 398 6.66 12.26 -3.88
CA GLU A 398 7.54 12.62 -5.01
C GLU A 398 8.80 11.75 -5.13
N PHE A 399 9.22 11.09 -4.05
CA PHE A 399 10.33 10.14 -4.08
C PHE A 399 10.07 8.97 -5.05
N ALA A 400 8.80 8.59 -5.27
CA ALA A 400 8.39 7.48 -6.12
C ALA A 400 8.36 7.92 -7.59
N THR A 401 9.55 8.23 -8.11
CA THR A 401 9.77 8.66 -9.50
C THR A 401 9.32 7.58 -10.50
N PRO A 402 9.07 7.93 -11.78
CA PRO A 402 8.69 6.94 -12.80
C PRO A 402 9.66 5.75 -12.90
N ASP A 403 10.97 6.00 -12.91
CA ASP A 403 11.99 4.94 -12.97
C ASP A 403 11.98 4.06 -11.72
N TRP A 404 11.82 4.66 -10.54
CA TRP A 404 11.67 3.92 -9.29
C TRP A 404 10.41 3.04 -9.32
N GLY A 405 9.30 3.57 -9.81
CA GLY A 405 8.04 2.84 -10.02
C GLY A 405 8.24 1.62 -10.92
N THR A 406 8.90 1.80 -12.07
CA THR A 406 9.23 0.68 -12.98
C THR A 406 10.08 -0.38 -12.27
N VAL A 407 11.15 0.02 -11.57
CA VAL A 407 12.05 -0.92 -10.85
C VAL A 407 11.30 -1.70 -9.77
N LYS A 408 10.48 -1.03 -8.96
CA LYS A 408 9.77 -1.66 -7.85
C LYS A 408 8.57 -2.49 -8.28
N SER A 409 7.81 -2.03 -9.27
CA SER A 409 6.74 -2.84 -9.87
C SER A 409 7.31 -4.10 -10.52
N THR A 410 8.50 -4.03 -11.12
CA THR A 410 9.22 -5.21 -11.63
C THR A 410 9.64 -6.16 -10.51
N GLU A 411 10.25 -5.63 -9.42
CA GLU A 411 10.61 -6.47 -8.26
C GLU A 411 9.40 -7.19 -7.68
N ASN A 412 8.26 -6.48 -7.59
CA ASN A 412 7.02 -7.06 -7.10
C ASN A 412 6.47 -8.15 -8.05
N TYR A 413 6.52 -7.94 -9.37
CA TYR A 413 6.18 -8.98 -10.36
C TYR A 413 7.01 -10.25 -10.14
N GLU A 414 8.33 -10.11 -10.12
CA GLU A 414 9.27 -11.23 -9.96
C GLU A 414 9.09 -11.96 -8.63
N ARG A 415 8.52 -11.29 -7.63
CA ARG A 415 8.29 -11.83 -6.29
C ARG A 415 6.87 -12.27 -6.02
N ARG A 416 5.97 -12.28 -7.01
CA ARG A 416 4.53 -12.53 -6.78
C ARG A 416 4.25 -13.83 -6.02
N PHE A 417 5.00 -14.91 -6.31
CA PHE A 417 4.94 -16.19 -5.58
C PHE A 417 6.22 -16.51 -4.81
N VAL A 418 7.12 -15.54 -4.65
CA VAL A 418 8.33 -15.70 -3.84
C VAL A 418 8.00 -15.44 -2.38
N MET A 419 8.49 -16.32 -1.50
CA MET A 419 8.29 -16.17 -0.06
C MET A 419 8.89 -14.84 0.43
N THR A 420 8.09 -14.12 1.21
CA THR A 420 8.59 -12.95 1.95
C THR A 420 8.59 -13.25 3.44
N PHE A 421 9.80 -13.28 4.01
CA PHE A 421 10.01 -13.57 5.42
C PHE A 421 9.75 -12.34 6.30
N PRO A 422 9.39 -12.53 7.58
CA PRO A 422 9.39 -11.43 8.54
C PRO A 422 10.74 -10.69 8.53
N ASN A 423 10.71 -9.36 8.60
CA ASN A 423 11.88 -8.49 8.63
C ASN A 423 12.78 -8.49 7.37
N GLU A 424 12.38 -9.18 6.29
CA GLU A 424 13.08 -9.12 5.01
C GLU A 424 12.99 -7.71 4.41
N THR A 425 14.12 -7.19 3.95
CA THR A 425 14.20 -5.93 3.21
C THR A 425 14.50 -6.24 1.75
N LEU A 426 13.72 -5.68 0.83
CA LEU A 426 13.92 -5.93 -0.60
C LEU A 426 15.04 -5.03 -1.16
N PRO A 427 15.89 -5.54 -2.07
CA PRO A 427 17.10 -4.84 -2.51
C PRO A 427 16.90 -3.84 -3.66
N LYS A 428 15.88 -4.00 -4.53
CA LYS A 428 15.72 -3.09 -5.69
C LYS A 428 15.11 -1.75 -5.28
N GLY A 429 15.49 -0.68 -5.98
CA GLY A 429 14.98 0.69 -5.75
C GLY A 429 15.37 1.32 -4.41
N ARG A 430 16.41 0.79 -3.75
CA ARG A 430 16.97 1.34 -2.50
C ARG A 430 17.81 2.59 -2.76
N MET A 431 18.08 3.35 -1.69
CA MET A 431 18.82 4.62 -1.75
C MET A 431 18.13 5.72 -2.59
N GLN A 432 16.80 5.67 -2.71
CA GLN A 432 16.03 6.75 -3.36
C GLN A 432 16.14 8.07 -2.58
N LYS A 433 16.14 7.99 -1.24
CA LYS A 433 16.51 9.10 -0.34
C LYS A 433 17.49 8.60 0.72
N THR A 434 18.55 9.35 0.97
CA THR A 434 19.55 9.10 2.02
C THR A 434 19.83 10.38 2.80
N THR A 435 20.22 10.24 4.07
CA THR A 435 20.75 11.36 4.84
C THR A 435 22.27 11.49 4.67
N ALA A 436 22.85 12.58 5.15
CA ALA A 436 24.30 12.77 5.18
C ALA A 436 25.03 11.77 6.12
N LEU A 437 24.30 11.00 6.93
CA LEU A 437 24.89 9.97 7.81
C LEU A 437 24.92 8.58 7.18
N TYR A 438 24.23 8.35 6.05
CA TYR A 438 24.05 7.03 5.46
C TYR A 438 25.35 6.21 5.39
N ASP A 439 26.36 6.70 4.67
CA ASP A 439 27.62 5.98 4.48
C ASP A 439 28.37 5.75 5.81
N ARG A 440 28.25 6.68 6.75
CA ARG A 440 28.91 6.58 8.06
C ARG A 440 28.26 5.55 8.95
N LEU A 441 26.94 5.46 8.93
CA LEU A 441 26.20 4.45 9.69
C LEU A 441 26.45 3.07 9.07
N VAL A 442 26.41 2.94 7.75
CA VAL A 442 26.75 1.69 7.04
C VAL A 442 28.18 1.25 7.37
N ALA A 443 29.16 2.16 7.35
CA ALA A 443 30.55 1.86 7.75
C ALA A 443 30.70 1.42 9.21
N LYS A 444 29.73 1.77 10.08
CA LYS A 444 29.64 1.31 11.48
C LYS A 444 28.86 0.00 11.64
N GLY A 445 28.48 -0.64 10.54
CA GLY A 445 27.70 -1.88 10.54
C GLY A 445 26.19 -1.68 10.54
N ALA A 446 25.66 -0.51 10.18
CA ALA A 446 24.20 -0.33 10.10
C ALA A 446 23.58 -1.22 9.02
N ARG A 447 22.63 -2.07 9.42
CA ARG A 447 21.69 -2.69 8.49
C ARG A 447 20.59 -1.69 8.20
N MET A 448 20.50 -1.24 6.96
CA MET A 448 19.51 -0.23 6.54
C MET A 448 18.19 -0.87 6.12
N GLY A 449 17.10 -0.20 6.48
CA GLY A 449 15.74 -0.38 5.97
C GLY A 449 15.32 0.83 5.16
N GLN A 450 14.07 0.86 4.70
CA GLN A 450 13.52 2.00 3.97
C GLN A 450 12.08 2.25 4.43
N SER A 451 11.72 3.52 4.61
CA SER A 451 10.34 3.95 4.82
C SER A 451 10.12 5.27 4.09
N PHE A 452 9.02 5.37 3.33
CA PHE A 452 8.69 6.54 2.51
C PHE A 452 9.88 7.06 1.67
N GLY A 453 10.57 6.14 0.99
CA GLY A 453 11.76 6.42 0.18
C GLY A 453 13.08 6.56 0.95
N LEU A 454 13.04 6.87 2.25
CA LEU A 454 14.20 7.19 3.07
C LEU A 454 14.85 5.97 3.73
N GLU A 455 16.15 5.83 3.50
CA GLU A 455 17.02 4.89 4.19
C GLU A 455 17.14 5.22 5.69
N HIS A 456 16.93 4.24 6.57
CA HIS A 456 17.12 4.40 8.02
C HIS A 456 17.69 3.13 8.65
N SER A 457 18.49 3.26 9.71
CA SER A 457 19.14 2.11 10.36
C SER A 457 18.14 1.26 11.15
N LEU A 458 18.09 -0.04 10.86
CA LEU A 458 17.27 -1.02 11.58
C LEU A 458 17.98 -1.55 12.84
N TRP A 459 19.29 -1.81 12.73
CA TRP A 459 20.19 -2.27 13.80
C TRP A 459 21.64 -2.18 13.31
N PHE A 460 22.62 -2.40 14.19
CA PHE A 460 24.05 -2.28 13.94
C PHE A 460 24.77 -3.60 14.24
N ALA A 461 25.46 -4.13 13.22
CA ALA A 461 26.39 -5.25 13.31
C ALA A 461 27.73 -4.82 13.93
N ASP A 462 28.68 -5.76 14.06
CA ASP A 462 30.02 -5.43 14.55
C ASP A 462 30.89 -4.70 13.49
N GLY A 463 30.44 -4.72 12.24
CA GLY A 463 31.04 -4.00 11.11
C GLY A 463 30.24 -4.18 9.82
N PRO A 464 30.61 -3.50 8.72
CA PRO A 464 29.86 -3.54 7.46
C PRO A 464 29.79 -4.93 6.84
N GLU A 465 30.87 -5.71 6.91
CA GLU A 465 30.92 -7.09 6.37
C GLU A 465 29.98 -8.05 7.12
N ASP A 466 29.62 -7.72 8.35
CA ASP A 466 28.73 -8.49 9.21
C ASP A 466 27.26 -8.02 9.11
N ALA A 467 27.00 -6.92 8.40
CA ALA A 467 25.69 -6.25 8.36
C ALA A 467 24.70 -6.85 7.33
N HIS A 468 24.34 -8.13 7.49
CA HIS A 468 23.33 -8.80 6.68
C HIS A 468 22.19 -9.42 7.52
N GLU A 469 21.13 -9.81 6.83
CA GLU A 469 20.01 -10.54 7.40
C GLU A 469 20.04 -12.00 6.96
N ASP A 470 19.62 -12.89 7.85
CA ASP A 470 19.29 -14.28 7.55
C ASP A 470 17.77 -14.42 7.71
N PRO A 471 16.99 -14.29 6.62
CA PRO A 471 15.54 -14.32 6.70
C PRO A 471 15.03 -15.67 7.24
N THR A 472 14.18 -15.63 8.25
CA THR A 472 13.60 -16.81 8.89
C THR A 472 12.28 -16.45 9.58
N PHE A 473 11.44 -17.45 9.84
CA PHE A 473 10.26 -17.30 10.70
C PHE A 473 10.60 -17.35 12.20
N GLU A 474 11.81 -17.75 12.55
CA GLU A 474 12.29 -17.85 13.93
C GLU A 474 13.02 -16.57 14.37
N ARG A 475 13.71 -16.61 15.53
CA ARG A 475 14.61 -15.52 15.91
C ARG A 475 15.75 -15.44 14.88
N ASN A 476 15.86 -14.30 14.21
CA ASN A 476 16.92 -14.07 13.23
C ASN A 476 18.23 -13.62 13.91
N ARG A 477 19.31 -13.57 13.13
CA ARG A 477 20.65 -13.18 13.59
C ARG A 477 20.72 -11.82 14.30
N SER A 478 19.81 -10.89 14.00
CA SER A 478 19.82 -9.55 14.61
C SER A 478 19.49 -9.54 16.11
N HIS A 479 18.95 -10.63 16.66
CA HIS A 479 18.46 -10.70 18.04
C HIS A 479 19.47 -10.21 19.08
N GLU A 480 20.70 -10.75 19.04
CA GLU A 480 21.75 -10.38 20.01
C GLU A 480 22.31 -8.98 19.77
N TYR A 481 22.38 -8.51 18.52
CA TYR A 481 22.78 -7.13 18.20
C TYR A 481 21.78 -6.13 18.77
N VAL A 482 20.50 -6.37 18.54
CA VAL A 482 19.40 -5.55 19.07
C VAL A 482 19.41 -5.57 20.59
N ALA A 483 19.63 -6.72 21.23
CA ALA A 483 19.74 -6.81 22.69
C ALA A 483 20.89 -5.95 23.25
N ARG A 484 22.05 -5.92 22.58
CA ARG A 484 23.20 -5.07 22.95
C ARG A 484 22.87 -3.58 22.82
N GLU A 485 22.14 -3.19 21.77
CA GLU A 485 21.66 -1.81 21.59
C GLU A 485 20.68 -1.39 22.69
N VAL A 486 19.68 -2.23 22.98
CA VAL A 486 18.71 -1.98 24.06
C VAL A 486 19.43 -1.82 25.40
N LYS A 487 20.40 -2.71 25.70
CA LYS A 487 21.21 -2.63 26.92
C LYS A 487 21.98 -1.32 27.00
N ALA A 488 22.63 -0.90 25.91
CA ALA A 488 23.37 0.38 25.87
C ALA A 488 22.47 1.58 26.18
N VAL A 489 21.25 1.62 25.63
CA VAL A 489 20.29 2.70 25.91
C VAL A 489 19.78 2.63 27.36
N ARG A 490 19.53 1.44 27.89
CA ARG A 490 19.02 1.25 29.27
C ARG A 490 20.07 1.60 30.34
N GLU A 491 21.34 1.28 30.11
CA GLU A 491 22.41 1.40 31.11
C GLU A 491 23.30 2.64 30.92
N ALA A 492 23.34 3.23 29.73
CA ALA A 492 24.26 4.32 29.39
C ALA A 492 23.58 5.42 28.55
N VAL A 493 23.93 5.54 27.28
CA VAL A 493 23.31 6.47 26.33
C VAL A 493 23.42 5.89 24.92
N GLY A 494 22.36 6.03 24.13
CA GLY A 494 22.41 5.71 22.71
C GLY A 494 21.85 6.83 21.84
N GLY A 495 22.24 6.82 20.57
CA GLY A 495 21.74 7.71 19.54
C GLY A 495 21.01 6.96 18.42
N ILE A 496 19.93 7.54 17.91
CA ILE A 496 19.24 7.07 16.70
C ILE A 496 18.96 8.26 15.78
N GLU A 497 19.08 8.05 14.48
CA GLU A 497 18.67 9.06 13.49
C GLU A 497 17.13 9.15 13.43
N ILE A 498 16.61 10.37 13.43
CA ILE A 498 15.16 10.68 13.46
C ILE A 498 14.70 11.47 12.22
N ALA A 499 15.45 11.36 11.12
CA ALA A 499 15.07 11.94 9.83
C ALA A 499 13.78 11.32 9.27
N ASN A 500 13.45 10.09 9.66
CA ASN A 500 12.31 9.32 9.18
C ASN A 500 10.96 9.64 9.87
N PHE A 501 10.89 10.62 10.77
CA PHE A 501 9.61 11.17 11.24
C PHE A 501 9.04 12.19 10.27
N ALA A 502 7.71 12.27 10.18
CA ALA A 502 7.02 13.34 9.49
C ALA A 502 7.17 14.64 10.29
N LYS A 503 7.34 15.77 9.61
CA LYS A 503 7.35 17.11 10.22
C LYS A 503 6.43 18.04 9.44
N HIS A 504 5.53 18.68 10.15
CA HIS A 504 4.54 19.60 9.60
C HIS A 504 4.66 20.95 10.32
N GLU A 505 4.94 22.02 9.57
CA GLU A 505 5.08 23.38 10.12
C GLU A 505 3.80 24.16 9.90
N PHE A 506 3.33 24.84 10.95
CA PHE A 506 2.22 25.79 10.89
C PHE A 506 2.66 27.16 11.41
N LYS A 507 2.34 28.20 10.66
CA LYS A 507 2.61 29.60 11.01
C LYS A 507 1.38 30.48 10.81
N GLY A 508 1.31 31.58 11.56
CA GLY A 508 0.27 32.59 11.41
C GLY A 508 -0.73 32.62 12.57
N LYS A 509 -1.49 33.70 12.66
CA LYS A 509 -2.33 34.03 13.82
C LYS A 509 -3.45 33.02 14.04
N GLY A 510 -3.98 32.43 12.95
CA GLY A 510 -5.01 31.40 13.01
C GLY A 510 -4.48 29.99 13.31
N ALA A 511 -3.14 29.78 13.38
CA ALA A 511 -2.57 28.44 13.43
C ALA A 511 -2.98 27.67 14.70
N ARG A 512 -3.00 28.36 15.85
CA ARG A 512 -3.43 27.76 17.12
C ARG A 512 -4.89 27.31 17.04
N ASP A 513 -5.78 28.17 16.56
CA ASP A 513 -7.22 27.89 16.48
C ASP A 513 -7.52 26.77 15.49
N TYR A 514 -6.84 26.78 14.33
CA TYR A 514 -6.92 25.70 13.35
C TYR A 514 -6.52 24.36 13.97
N LEU A 515 -5.32 24.28 14.58
CA LEU A 515 -4.83 23.07 15.22
C LEU A 515 -5.74 22.63 16.37
N ASN A 516 -6.29 23.58 17.14
CA ASN A 516 -7.19 23.29 18.25
C ASN A 516 -8.50 22.65 17.80
N ARG A 517 -8.99 22.96 16.60
CA ARG A 517 -10.15 22.29 15.99
C ARG A 517 -9.76 20.96 15.34
N THR A 518 -8.63 20.90 14.65
CA THR A 518 -8.23 19.73 13.85
C THR A 518 -7.77 18.54 14.69
N LEU A 519 -7.14 18.80 15.84
CA LEU A 519 -6.61 17.76 16.73
C LEU A 519 -7.46 17.63 17.99
N ALA A 520 -7.60 16.42 18.53
CA ALA A 520 -8.45 16.16 19.69
C ALA A 520 -7.83 16.57 21.04
N GLY A 521 -6.50 16.65 21.13
CA GLY A 521 -5.77 16.95 22.36
C GLY A 521 -5.46 18.43 22.59
N PHE A 522 -4.77 18.73 23.69
CA PHE A 522 -4.37 20.10 24.04
C PHE A 522 -3.33 20.67 23.08
N ILE A 523 -3.53 21.91 22.64
CA ILE A 523 -2.50 22.67 21.93
C ILE A 523 -1.58 23.34 22.97
N PRO A 524 -0.27 23.05 22.97
CA PRO A 524 0.63 23.49 24.04
C PRO A 524 0.83 25.01 24.03
N LYS A 525 1.25 25.56 25.17
CA LYS A 525 1.80 26.93 25.26
C LYS A 525 3.19 26.99 24.64
N ALA A 526 3.66 28.19 24.31
CA ALA A 526 5.01 28.39 23.80
C ALA A 526 6.07 27.73 24.69
N GLY A 527 7.03 27.06 24.08
CA GLY A 527 8.09 26.30 24.75
C GLY A 527 7.68 24.91 25.23
N ARG A 528 6.46 24.44 24.93
CA ARG A 528 5.95 23.13 25.36
C ARG A 528 5.54 22.25 24.19
N LEU A 529 5.55 20.94 24.43
CA LEU A 529 5.04 19.93 23.50
C LEU A 529 3.93 19.06 24.10
N THR A 530 3.02 18.57 23.26
CA THR A 530 1.93 17.66 23.62
C THR A 530 1.77 16.54 22.62
N LEU A 531 1.45 15.34 23.08
CA LEU A 531 0.90 14.31 22.20
C LEU A 531 -0.59 14.62 22.03
N SER A 532 -1.06 14.62 20.79
CA SER A 532 -2.44 14.89 20.45
C SER A 532 -2.94 13.88 19.41
N PRO A 533 -4.04 13.15 19.68
CA PRO A 533 -4.71 12.36 18.67
C PRO A 533 -5.26 13.25 17.57
N MET A 534 -5.27 12.72 16.35
CA MET A 534 -5.94 13.26 15.18
C MET A 534 -7.01 12.25 14.78
N LEU A 535 -8.27 12.67 14.70
CA LEU A 535 -9.39 11.77 14.45
C LEU A 535 -10.10 12.09 13.13
N THR A 536 -10.80 11.10 12.59
CA THR A 536 -11.78 11.29 11.53
C THR A 536 -13.09 11.84 12.08
N PRO A 537 -14.00 12.42 11.26
CA PRO A 537 -15.33 12.82 11.69
C PRO A 537 -16.13 11.70 12.38
N LYS A 538 -15.91 10.42 12.07
CA LYS A 538 -16.51 9.28 12.78
C LYS A 538 -15.76 8.88 14.06
N GLY A 539 -14.82 9.70 14.53
CA GLY A 539 -14.05 9.47 15.77
C GLY A 539 -12.95 8.41 15.64
N LYS A 540 -12.61 7.97 14.42
CA LYS A 540 -11.55 6.98 14.19
C LYS A 540 -10.18 7.61 14.37
N LEU A 541 -9.26 6.89 15.00
CA LEU A 541 -7.89 7.37 15.14
C LEU A 541 -7.27 7.43 13.76
N TYR A 542 -6.87 8.63 13.31
CA TYR A 542 -6.24 8.90 12.00
C TYR A 542 -4.74 9.24 12.12
N GLY A 543 -4.31 9.66 13.31
CA GLY A 543 -2.90 9.88 13.61
C GLY A 543 -2.65 10.20 15.08
N ASP A 544 -1.40 10.10 15.48
CA ASP A 544 -0.87 10.45 16.79
C ASP A 544 0.29 11.43 16.63
N LEU A 545 0.03 12.72 16.89
CA LEU A 545 0.96 13.80 16.54
C LEU A 545 1.52 14.46 17.80
N THR A 546 2.85 14.59 17.86
CA THR A 546 3.49 15.44 18.86
C THR A 546 3.49 16.88 18.37
N VAL A 547 2.68 17.72 18.99
CA VAL A 547 2.57 19.16 18.70
C VAL A 547 3.60 19.91 19.55
N ALA A 548 4.52 20.62 18.92
CA ALA A 548 5.45 21.54 19.58
C ALA A 548 5.05 22.99 19.27
N CYS A 549 4.97 23.83 20.29
CA CYS A 549 4.68 25.26 20.15
C CYS A 549 5.99 26.05 20.32
N LEU A 550 6.55 26.52 19.21
CA LEU A 550 7.80 27.28 19.16
C LEU A 550 7.58 28.77 19.47
N GLY A 551 6.38 29.27 19.19
CA GLY A 551 5.89 30.59 19.56
C GLY A 551 4.37 30.63 19.48
N GLU A 552 3.75 31.77 19.83
CA GLU A 552 2.28 31.91 19.85
C GLU A 552 1.63 31.55 18.50
N ASP A 553 2.31 31.90 17.40
CA ASP A 553 1.86 31.71 16.02
C ASP A 553 2.77 30.74 15.22
N HIS A 554 3.55 29.87 15.89
CA HIS A 554 4.50 28.96 15.23
C HIS A 554 4.53 27.59 15.89
N PHE A 555 4.13 26.57 15.12
CA PHE A 555 4.01 25.19 15.58
C PHE A 555 4.77 24.24 14.65
N MET A 556 5.32 23.18 15.25
CA MET A 556 5.91 22.05 14.53
C MET A 556 5.24 20.78 15.04
N LEU A 557 4.67 19.98 14.14
CA LEU A 557 4.07 18.70 14.48
C LEU A 557 4.97 17.57 13.99
N PHE A 558 5.24 16.62 14.86
CA PHE A 558 6.03 15.42 14.58
C PHE A 558 5.12 14.20 14.58
N GLY A 559 5.29 13.31 13.60
CA GLY A 559 4.47 12.11 13.48
C GLY A 559 5.10 10.99 12.67
N SER A 560 4.27 10.02 12.32
CA SER A 560 4.69 8.85 11.53
C SER A 560 5.10 9.24 10.11
N GLY A 561 6.37 9.01 9.76
CA GLY A 561 6.95 9.41 8.47
C GLY A 561 6.25 8.84 7.24
N ALA A 562 5.71 7.62 7.36
CA ALA A 562 4.94 6.99 6.28
C ALA A 562 3.63 7.73 5.97
N MET A 563 3.07 8.46 6.94
CA MET A 563 1.78 9.17 6.82
C MET A 563 1.89 10.61 6.34
N GLN A 564 3.09 11.09 6.05
CA GLN A 564 3.30 12.52 5.81
C GLN A 564 2.40 13.10 4.70
N GLU A 565 2.18 12.37 3.61
CA GLU A 565 1.29 12.83 2.53
C GLU A 565 -0.20 12.64 2.85
N ALA A 566 -0.55 11.65 3.67
CA ALA A 566 -1.91 11.46 4.15
C ALA A 566 -2.32 12.60 5.11
N HIS A 567 -1.43 12.96 6.04
CA HIS A 567 -1.61 14.12 6.91
C HIS A 567 -1.57 15.43 6.12
N ARG A 568 -0.68 15.57 5.12
CA ARG A 568 -0.66 16.75 4.23
C ARG A 568 -2.00 16.96 3.55
N ARG A 569 -2.55 15.90 2.95
CA ARG A 569 -3.87 15.92 2.31
C ARG A 569 -4.98 16.37 3.28
N TRP A 570 -4.88 16.01 4.55
CA TRP A 570 -5.83 16.45 5.56
C TRP A 570 -5.67 17.92 5.91
N PHE A 571 -4.45 18.37 6.21
CA PHE A 571 -4.19 19.74 6.65
C PHE A 571 -4.46 20.79 5.57
N GLU A 572 -4.24 20.44 4.30
CA GLU A 572 -4.51 21.35 3.18
C GLU A 572 -6.00 21.48 2.85
N LYS A 573 -6.86 20.57 3.33
CA LYS A 573 -8.27 20.48 2.93
C LYS A 573 -9.08 21.74 3.26
N ASP A 574 -8.87 22.30 4.44
CA ASP A 574 -9.68 23.38 5.02
C ASP A 574 -8.82 24.47 5.68
N LEU A 575 -7.61 24.68 5.14
CA LEU A 575 -6.63 25.63 5.67
C LEU A 575 -7.16 27.09 5.57
N PRO A 576 -7.25 27.84 6.69
CA PRO A 576 -7.65 29.25 6.68
C PRO A 576 -6.63 30.16 5.98
N GLU A 577 -7.08 31.30 5.45
CA GLU A 577 -6.22 32.27 4.74
C GLU A 577 -5.07 32.84 5.59
N ASP A 578 -5.25 32.92 6.90
CA ASP A 578 -4.26 33.44 7.85
C ASP A 578 -3.36 32.36 8.48
N VAL A 579 -3.41 31.13 7.95
CA VAL A 579 -2.58 30.00 8.34
C VAL A 579 -1.70 29.57 7.17
N GLN A 580 -0.39 29.49 7.41
CA GLN A 580 0.58 28.92 6.50
C GLN A 580 0.93 27.51 6.98
N TYR A 581 0.87 26.54 6.08
CA TYR A 581 1.21 25.15 6.34
C TYR A 581 2.25 24.65 5.35
N GLN A 582 3.19 23.83 5.82
CA GLN A 582 4.14 23.13 4.97
C GLN A 582 4.49 21.74 5.53
N ASN A 583 4.54 20.72 4.67
CA ASN A 583 5.26 19.47 4.97
C ASN A 583 6.77 19.75 4.87
N VAL A 584 7.45 19.78 6.01
CA VAL A 584 8.89 20.08 6.14
C VAL A 584 9.69 18.84 6.55
N SER A 585 9.17 17.65 6.23
CA SER A 585 9.75 16.37 6.65
C SER A 585 11.21 16.19 6.18
N ASP A 586 11.49 16.54 4.93
CA ASP A 586 12.82 16.47 4.31
C ASP A 586 13.71 17.69 4.66
N ASP A 587 13.14 18.75 5.27
CA ASP A 587 13.88 19.95 5.69
C ASP A 587 14.49 19.85 7.09
N TRP A 588 14.11 18.83 7.87
CA TRP A 588 14.55 18.64 9.25
C TRP A 588 14.99 17.20 9.49
N HIS A 589 16.28 17.01 9.72
CA HIS A 589 16.87 15.75 10.14
C HIS A 589 17.23 15.83 11.62
N GLY A 590 17.80 14.77 12.19
CA GLY A 590 18.23 14.86 13.58
C GLY A 590 18.76 13.56 14.15
N VAL A 591 19.20 13.65 15.40
CA VAL A 591 19.59 12.52 16.22
C VAL A 591 18.82 12.61 17.55
N ALA A 592 18.15 11.54 17.94
CA ALA A 592 17.59 11.42 19.28
C ALA A 592 18.60 10.74 20.20
N LEU A 593 18.80 11.32 21.39
CA LEU A 593 19.59 10.75 22.47
C LEU A 593 18.66 10.12 23.50
N SER A 594 18.97 8.89 23.92
CA SER A 594 18.18 8.16 24.92
C SER A 594 19.08 7.46 25.93
N GLY A 595 18.69 7.44 27.20
CA GLY A 595 19.37 6.73 28.28
C GLY A 595 19.74 7.64 29.46
N PRO A 596 20.15 7.05 30.61
CA PRO A 596 20.49 7.79 31.82
C PRO A 596 21.59 8.86 31.62
N ASN A 597 22.55 8.61 30.72
CA ASN A 597 23.65 9.56 30.43
C ASN A 597 23.30 10.61 29.36
N SER A 598 22.10 10.58 28.77
CA SER A 598 21.72 11.48 27.66
C SER A 598 21.83 12.97 28.02
N ARG A 599 21.38 13.38 29.22
CA ARG A 599 21.53 14.78 29.68
C ARG A 599 22.99 15.17 29.87
N ARG A 600 23.81 14.28 30.44
CA ARG A 600 25.24 14.54 30.65
C ARG A 600 25.96 14.77 29.33
N LEU A 601 25.65 13.94 28.32
CA LEU A 601 26.15 14.10 26.96
C LEU A 601 25.67 15.44 26.39
N LEU A 602 24.36 15.69 26.38
CA LEU A 602 23.77 16.92 25.82
C LEU A 602 24.37 18.18 26.45
N GLN A 603 24.47 18.24 27.77
CA GLN A 603 25.02 19.39 28.49
C GLN A 603 26.47 19.70 28.11
N SER A 604 27.26 18.69 27.73
CA SER A 604 28.66 18.89 27.33
C SER A 604 28.82 19.53 25.94
N ILE A 605 27.77 19.50 25.12
CA ILE A 605 27.78 20.01 23.74
C ILE A 605 26.81 21.17 23.53
N THR A 606 26.25 21.74 24.60
CA THR A 606 25.41 22.95 24.55
C THR A 606 25.82 23.92 25.64
N ARG A 607 25.58 25.21 25.39
CA ARG A 607 25.77 26.28 26.39
C ARG A 607 24.53 26.52 27.24
N ASP A 608 23.38 26.04 26.78
CA ASP A 608 22.12 26.19 27.49
C ASP A 608 22.08 25.26 28.70
N ASP A 609 21.35 25.67 29.73
CA ASP A 609 21.04 24.80 30.85
C ASP A 609 19.99 23.76 30.43
N VAL A 610 20.37 22.49 30.47
CA VAL A 610 19.50 21.34 30.18
C VAL A 610 19.24 20.46 31.42
N SER A 611 19.45 21.04 32.62
CA SER A 611 19.03 20.48 33.91
C SER A 611 17.54 20.11 33.90
N ALA A 612 17.13 19.31 34.88
CA ALA A 612 15.72 18.89 34.97
C ALA A 612 14.79 20.08 35.27
N GLU A 613 15.32 21.10 35.93
CA GLU A 613 14.68 22.34 36.32
C GLU A 613 14.56 23.32 35.15
N SER A 614 15.62 23.48 34.34
CA SER A 614 15.62 24.39 33.19
C SER A 614 14.97 23.80 31.93
N MET A 615 15.05 22.48 31.76
CA MET A 615 14.39 21.77 30.67
C MET A 615 13.52 20.66 31.22
N ALA A 616 12.29 20.96 31.63
CA ALA A 616 11.30 20.00 32.11
C ALA A 616 10.85 19.03 31.01
N PHE A 617 10.29 17.87 31.40
CA PHE A 617 9.73 16.93 30.44
C PHE A 617 8.68 17.64 29.58
N ARG A 618 8.76 17.42 28.26
CA ARG A 618 7.93 18.10 27.25
C ARG A 618 8.19 19.61 27.09
N ASP A 619 9.40 20.07 27.42
CA ASP A 619 9.89 21.35 26.91
C ASP A 619 10.41 21.21 25.48
N VAL A 620 10.22 22.27 24.69
CA VAL A 620 10.81 22.49 23.38
C VAL A 620 11.46 23.87 23.35
N ARG A 621 12.60 24.01 22.69
CA ARG A 621 13.19 25.31 22.37
C ARG A 621 14.04 25.27 21.12
N GLU A 622 14.19 26.43 20.48
CA GLU A 622 15.22 26.64 19.48
C GLU A 622 16.51 27.06 20.19
N CYS A 623 17.61 26.36 19.93
CA CYS A 623 18.90 26.60 20.58
C CYS A 623 20.08 26.10 19.76
N PHE A 624 21.25 25.94 20.39
CA PHE A 624 22.47 25.45 19.75
C PHE A 624 23.01 24.21 20.47
N VAL A 625 23.25 23.14 19.71
CA VAL A 625 23.80 21.86 20.19
C VAL A 625 24.88 21.40 19.22
N GLY A 626 26.05 20.99 19.71
CA GLY A 626 27.17 20.58 18.85
C GLY A 626 27.72 21.70 17.96
N GLY A 627 27.40 22.96 18.28
CA GLY A 627 27.74 24.13 17.48
C GLY A 627 26.84 24.38 16.26
N VAL A 628 25.64 23.77 16.20
CA VAL A 628 24.67 23.98 15.11
C VAL A 628 23.31 24.43 15.66
N PRO A 629 22.51 25.18 14.89
CA PRO A 629 21.15 25.55 15.29
C PRO A 629 20.22 24.34 15.25
N VAL A 630 19.39 24.18 16.29
CA VAL A 630 18.50 23.04 16.45
C VAL A 630 17.13 23.41 17.02
N ILE A 631 16.13 22.58 16.74
CA ILE A 631 14.95 22.43 17.58
C ILE A 631 15.23 21.28 18.55
N LEU A 632 15.22 21.57 19.85
CA LEU A 632 15.52 20.61 20.91
C LEU A 632 14.25 20.28 21.70
N ASN A 633 13.81 19.02 21.64
CA ASN A 633 12.66 18.51 22.37
C ASN A 633 13.12 17.62 23.53
N ARG A 634 12.62 17.83 24.76
CA ARG A 634 12.80 16.85 25.86
C ARG A 634 11.67 15.81 25.84
N ILE A 635 11.80 14.86 24.91
CA ILE A 635 10.94 13.68 24.75
C ILE A 635 11.80 12.51 24.24
N SER A 636 11.35 11.27 24.44
CA SER A 636 12.00 10.09 23.86
C SER A 636 10.99 8.97 23.68
N PHE A 637 10.95 8.40 22.47
CA PHE A 637 10.14 7.23 22.14
C PHE A 637 10.75 5.90 22.67
N SER A 638 11.91 5.93 23.33
CA SER A 638 12.52 4.76 23.98
C SER A 638 12.01 4.50 25.41
N GLY A 639 11.30 5.46 26.01
CA GLY A 639 10.88 5.41 27.41
C GLY A 639 11.92 5.86 28.42
N GLN A 640 13.13 6.19 27.98
CA GLN A 640 14.21 6.68 28.84
C GLN A 640 14.24 8.20 28.91
N LEU A 641 15.06 8.74 29.81
CA LEU A 641 15.48 10.13 29.68
C LEU A 641 16.09 10.33 28.29
N GLY A 642 15.63 11.34 27.56
CA GLY A 642 16.13 11.59 26.23
C GLY A 642 15.65 12.90 25.63
N TYR A 643 16.23 13.18 24.46
CA TYR A 643 16.07 14.41 23.73
C TYR A 643 16.05 14.12 22.24
N GLU A 644 15.14 14.75 21.51
CA GLU A 644 15.18 14.79 20.04
C GLU A 644 15.83 16.10 19.61
N ILE A 645 16.86 15.99 18.76
CA ILE A 645 17.68 17.13 18.34
C ILE A 645 17.55 17.26 16.83
N TYR A 646 16.67 18.16 16.37
CA TYR A 646 16.44 18.39 14.96
C TYR A 646 17.28 19.53 14.41
N CYS A 647 17.92 19.33 13.27
CA CYS A 647 18.70 20.33 12.57
C CYS A 647 18.42 20.30 11.08
N LYS A 648 18.84 21.34 10.35
CA LYS A 648 18.81 21.32 8.89
C LYS A 648 19.79 20.26 8.36
N PRO A 649 19.49 19.58 7.22
CA PRO A 649 20.30 18.48 6.69
C PRO A 649 21.79 18.80 6.55
N GLN A 650 22.15 20.05 6.23
CA GLN A 650 23.52 20.50 6.05
C GLN A 650 24.35 20.45 7.35
N TYR A 651 23.69 20.49 8.52
CA TYR A 651 24.33 20.44 9.83
C TYR A 651 24.38 19.04 10.45
N LEU A 652 23.68 18.06 9.86
CA LEU A 652 23.50 16.74 10.46
C LEU A 652 24.82 16.03 10.78
N LEU A 653 25.78 16.12 9.86
CA LEU A 653 27.10 15.52 10.05
C LEU A 653 27.87 16.14 11.21
N ARG A 654 27.81 17.48 11.34
CA ARG A 654 28.46 18.20 12.43
C ARG A 654 27.83 17.84 13.78
N LEU A 655 26.50 17.79 13.84
CA LEU A 655 25.76 17.39 15.04
C LEU A 655 26.13 15.97 15.48
N ALA A 656 26.06 15.01 14.57
CA ALA A 656 26.37 13.60 14.86
C ALA A 656 27.81 13.42 15.34
N THR A 657 28.78 14.09 14.69
CA THR A 657 30.19 14.04 15.11
C THR A 657 30.37 14.56 16.54
N ALA A 658 29.75 15.70 16.88
CA ALA A 658 29.83 16.26 18.23
C ALA A 658 29.20 15.33 19.29
N ILE A 659 28.10 14.66 18.94
CA ILE A 659 27.45 13.66 19.81
C ILE A 659 28.38 12.47 20.05
N GLU A 660 28.97 11.91 19.00
CA GLU A 660 29.87 10.75 19.12
C GLU A 660 31.12 11.09 19.93
N GLU A 661 31.76 12.24 19.67
CA GLU A 661 32.95 12.70 20.40
C GLU A 661 32.66 12.88 21.89
N ALA A 662 31.57 13.55 22.25
CA ALA A 662 31.17 13.76 23.63
C ALA A 662 30.68 12.47 24.33
N GLY A 663 30.14 11.53 23.55
CA GLY A 663 29.60 10.27 24.02
C GLY A 663 30.64 9.17 24.27
N ALA A 664 31.86 9.31 23.75
CA ALA A 664 32.90 8.27 23.79
C ALA A 664 33.16 7.72 25.20
N GLU A 665 33.27 8.61 26.20
CA GLU A 665 33.52 8.25 27.61
C GLU A 665 32.23 7.98 28.41
N LEU A 666 31.05 8.08 27.77
CA LEU A 666 29.74 7.92 28.41
C LEU A 666 29.06 6.59 28.04
N GLY A 667 29.75 5.73 27.30
CA GLY A 667 29.21 4.48 26.79
C GLY A 667 28.23 4.68 25.64
N TYR A 668 28.41 5.73 24.83
CA TYR A 668 27.55 6.02 23.70
C TYR A 668 27.56 4.91 22.64
N ARG A 669 26.38 4.54 22.14
CA ARG A 669 26.22 3.64 21.01
C ARG A 669 25.12 4.11 20.07
N TRP A 670 25.33 3.96 18.76
CA TRP A 670 24.21 4.00 17.83
C TRP A 670 23.27 2.81 18.06
N TYR A 671 21.97 3.06 17.97
CA TYR A 671 20.95 2.01 17.95
C TYR A 671 19.98 2.25 16.80
N GLY A 672 19.37 1.16 16.33
CA GLY A 672 18.45 1.18 15.20
C GLY A 672 16.98 1.07 15.60
N ALA A 673 16.13 1.13 14.58
CA ALA A 673 14.67 1.06 14.74
C ALA A 673 14.20 -0.22 15.46
N ARG A 674 14.89 -1.36 15.34
CA ARG A 674 14.49 -2.60 16.04
C ARG A 674 14.70 -2.52 17.55
N ALA A 675 15.78 -1.90 18.01
CA ALA A 675 15.97 -1.62 19.43
C ALA A 675 14.92 -0.63 19.93
N LEU A 676 14.61 0.41 19.15
CA LEU A 676 13.52 1.34 19.47
C LEU A 676 12.17 0.61 19.59
N MET A 677 11.86 -0.29 18.66
CA MET A 677 10.64 -1.10 18.67
C MET A 677 10.53 -2.02 19.88
N SER A 678 11.64 -2.61 20.34
CA SER A 678 11.65 -3.37 21.59
C SER A 678 11.37 -2.46 22.80
N MET A 679 12.06 -1.32 22.89
CA MET A 679 11.95 -0.43 24.04
C MET A 679 10.60 0.28 24.16
N ARG A 680 9.98 0.65 23.03
CA ARG A 680 8.65 1.30 23.03
C ARG A 680 7.55 0.34 23.47
N LEU A 681 7.67 -0.95 23.12
CA LEU A 681 6.72 -1.99 23.54
C LEU A 681 6.75 -2.19 25.06
N GLU A 682 7.92 -2.13 25.69
CA GLU A 682 8.05 -2.16 27.17
C GLU A 682 7.36 -0.98 27.86
N LYS A 683 7.04 0.10 27.12
CA LYS A 683 6.31 1.27 27.61
C LYS A 683 4.85 1.31 27.17
N SER A 684 4.40 0.30 26.43
CA SER A 684 3.04 0.23 25.87
C SER A 684 2.71 1.42 24.97
N TRP A 685 3.69 1.95 24.25
CA TRP A 685 3.46 3.02 23.28
C TRP A 685 3.17 2.42 21.92
N GLY A 686 2.02 2.75 21.32
CA GLY A 686 1.68 2.30 19.98
C GLY A 686 2.41 3.10 18.91
N VAL A 687 2.43 2.57 17.70
CA VAL A 687 2.82 3.30 16.50
C VAL A 687 1.76 3.16 15.41
N TRP A 688 1.59 4.21 14.64
CA TRP A 688 0.84 4.14 13.40
C TRP A 688 1.39 3.07 12.46
N THR A 689 0.52 2.46 11.65
CA THR A 689 0.80 1.30 10.75
C THR A 689 0.95 -0.06 11.43
N LEU A 690 0.93 -0.13 12.77
CA LEU A 690 0.97 -1.38 13.52
C LEU A 690 -0.14 -1.43 14.57
N ASP A 691 -0.02 -0.61 15.62
CA ASP A 691 -0.95 -0.60 16.75
C ASP A 691 -2.10 0.37 16.52
N TYR A 692 -1.83 1.48 15.83
CA TYR A 692 -2.81 2.52 15.51
C TYR A 692 -3.17 2.52 14.03
N ARG A 693 -4.47 2.57 13.77
CA ARG A 693 -5.10 2.63 12.44
C ARG A 693 -6.58 3.04 12.56
N PRO A 694 -7.21 3.53 11.48
CA PRO A 694 -8.61 3.97 11.48
C PRO A 694 -9.66 2.86 11.71
N ASP A 695 -9.25 1.59 11.82
CA ASP A 695 -10.15 0.53 12.31
C ASP A 695 -10.63 0.83 13.74
N PHE A 696 -9.78 1.48 14.54
CA PHE A 696 -10.01 1.74 15.96
C PHE A 696 -10.38 3.20 16.22
N ASP A 697 -11.27 3.42 17.18
CA ASP A 697 -11.46 4.76 17.77
C ASP A 697 -10.37 5.06 18.82
N ALA A 698 -10.40 6.29 19.35
CA ALA A 698 -9.43 6.72 20.35
C ALA A 698 -9.50 5.92 21.65
N LEU A 699 -10.69 5.46 22.08
CA LEU A 699 -10.86 4.70 23.32
C LEU A 699 -10.29 3.29 23.15
N GLN A 700 -10.60 2.62 22.03
CA GLN A 700 -10.08 1.30 21.68
C GLN A 700 -8.54 1.29 21.59
N SER A 701 -7.96 2.43 21.21
CA SER A 701 -6.52 2.62 21.09
C SER A 701 -5.84 3.14 22.37
N GLY A 702 -6.59 3.44 23.42
CA GLY A 702 -6.08 4.07 24.66
C GLY A 702 -5.55 5.50 24.48
N MET A 703 -5.93 6.16 23.40
CA MET A 703 -5.54 7.54 23.06
C MET A 703 -6.51 8.58 23.63
N ASP A 704 -7.64 8.16 24.17
CA ASP A 704 -8.64 8.98 24.86
C ASP A 704 -8.06 9.75 26.06
N ALA A 705 -7.03 9.20 26.71
CA ALA A 705 -6.30 9.86 27.79
C ALA A 705 -5.58 11.16 27.36
N PHE A 706 -5.38 11.35 26.04
CA PHE A 706 -4.75 12.54 25.47
C PHE A 706 -5.75 13.53 24.86
N ILE A 707 -7.05 13.22 24.89
CA ILE A 707 -8.11 14.09 24.37
C ILE A 707 -8.46 15.17 25.39
N ASP A 708 -8.65 16.40 24.89
CA ASP A 708 -9.30 17.46 25.66
C ASP A 708 -10.81 17.43 25.39
N TRP A 709 -11.57 16.78 26.27
CA TRP A 709 -13.02 16.63 26.13
C TRP A 709 -13.81 17.93 26.34
N ASN A 710 -13.16 19.05 26.69
CA ASN A 710 -13.82 20.31 26.98
C ASN A 710 -13.84 21.30 25.79
N LYS A 711 -13.45 20.84 24.60
CA LYS A 711 -13.43 21.67 23.38
C LYS A 711 -14.14 20.95 22.23
N ASP A 712 -14.55 21.74 21.24
CA ASP A 712 -15.00 21.20 19.96
C ASP A 712 -13.78 20.87 19.08
N PHE A 713 -13.74 19.66 18.54
CA PHE A 713 -12.69 19.18 17.63
C PHE A 713 -13.28 18.25 16.56
N VAL A 714 -12.47 17.82 15.58
CA VAL A 714 -12.89 16.82 14.58
C VAL A 714 -12.86 15.41 15.17
N GLY A 715 -14.01 14.73 15.13
CA GLY A 715 -14.24 13.40 15.72
C GLY A 715 -15.07 13.48 16.99
#